data_AF-A0A011VTX6-F1
#
_entry.id   AF-A0A011VTX6-F1
#
_cell.length_a   1.000
_cell.length_b   1.000
_cell.length_c   1.000
_cell.angle_alpha   90.00
_cell.angle_beta   90.00
_cell.angle_gamma   90.00
#
_symmetry.space_group_name_H-M   'P 1'
#
loop_
_entity.id
_entity.type
_entity.pdbx_description
1 polymer ?
#
loop_
_entity_poly.entity_id
_entity_poly.type
_entity_poly.pdbx_seq_one_letter_code
_entity_poly.pdbx_strand_id
1 'polypeptide(L)'
;MKTKFKSQRKGAVLATVTVVSIMMVVIISAAAQLVAHTNYKTNEEYRKKQAYYVAQSCIRAFVEETTGLSKDAGRTDEEIGEKIKLLQDIAATGQETTVEIQSSDMGGETKDVRLSQPRWSNASCILKVEECGGKKDTLKVISTATYLGQKKTVVAYLTVGTMRMHKFTPKALEIIGTDGGNSRVFENIQVYGATGATSKDSNDQNTVYQINHNQNELYGNVDINGSLTVQNANIFRSNPYYYPGVDDTMGCVVNVTRSMAFTRDVPRFKPDFDKPLTDMSMDPTQPGSDYNYLNVHQGLIFCSDGAQIGDKNKVGKSVDVHAGTIYFGTETMMDSQLKIACARKSPADTTVDVDAYWERIAGKDDYGNRFGFGNANGNTIVGNVFTHKDKAGDSFFNGDMIINGVKVEVIGDIYLDGDLYIYGGSDTQLTANTVHLSKDHHVYNFPREYDGSGNPKAPDQTKKVTSVSGFTIEENPDIVEWASSVPRATQPDFPTLHETPYYYYPEHLLCQEGVSTIKDTYENMYVDGTDELNYDHDNPYHADSDHVPQITDDRFRNKNSDGTYKEEFKDPTPGSDAVYRPDYVVTESCYINVLGEDSRGDAGGAYILIDVDKAKKDIVVVLKDGGYTRNNNMILVKNTTDPDDNDPNEHFVYFVSDSGVGTTYNEYATSTATPRPESTYDHSTFKTPTFEFRDNTVIMDLDSYFHSNVYNDVNGDPSKTRAKCSGGSLNPTADKEYIGYKLHSNHIFYLGTEGSTLYLSRNETIMQACLYMPRATYKIYNKGKALKIDPYFTNSNMQSVSIIGNLVCNHYEVMSGNNNAIVYLGFSPYSMLSIIKGEGDEHLTTSYMLHHYAAS
;
A
#
# COMPACT_ATOMS: atom_id res chain seq x y z
N MET A 1 79.95 89.13 -38.51
CA MET A 1 78.74 88.44 -39.05
C MET A 1 79.16 87.03 -39.46
N LYS A 2 78.51 85.91 -39.13
CA LYS A 2 77.34 85.59 -38.32
C LYS A 2 77.50 84.10 -37.93
N THR A 3 77.62 83.83 -36.62
CA THR A 3 76.95 82.76 -35.83
C THR A 3 76.56 81.44 -36.55
N LYS A 4 77.19 80.31 -36.18
CA LYS A 4 76.74 79.29 -35.20
C LYS A 4 75.42 78.57 -35.58
N PHE A 5 75.49 77.24 -35.75
CA PHE A 5 74.58 76.29 -35.10
C PHE A 5 75.29 74.96 -34.79
N LYS A 6 75.94 74.91 -33.62
CA LYS A 6 76.10 73.67 -32.85
C LYS A 6 74.76 73.38 -32.16
N SER A 7 74.42 72.10 -32.02
CA SER A 7 73.38 71.51 -31.14
C SER A 7 72.00 71.26 -31.75
N GLN A 8 71.83 70.13 -32.44
CA GLN A 8 70.51 69.48 -32.61
C GLN A 8 70.39 68.07 -32.01
N ARG A 9 71.45 67.49 -31.42
CA ARG A 9 71.34 66.17 -30.76
C ARG A 9 70.58 66.22 -29.42
N LYS A 10 70.74 67.29 -28.64
CA LYS A 10 70.02 67.44 -27.36
C LYS A 10 68.53 67.76 -27.53
N GLY A 11 68.15 68.51 -28.57
CA GLY A 11 66.76 68.84 -28.89
C GLY A 11 65.96 67.64 -29.44
N ALA A 12 66.58 66.82 -30.29
CA ALA A 12 65.96 65.58 -30.77
C ALA A 12 65.79 64.55 -29.63
N VAL A 13 66.80 64.36 -28.77
CA VAL A 13 66.69 63.46 -27.61
C VAL A 13 65.65 63.97 -26.62
N LEU A 14 65.59 65.28 -26.35
CA LEU A 14 64.57 65.85 -25.46
C LEU A 14 63.16 65.67 -26.06
N ALA A 15 62.96 65.96 -27.35
CA ALA A 15 61.67 65.76 -28.01
C ALA A 15 61.24 64.28 -28.02
N THR A 16 62.15 63.35 -28.32
CA THR A 16 61.85 61.91 -28.27
C THR A 16 61.53 61.46 -26.84
N VAL A 17 62.28 61.91 -25.83
CA VAL A 17 61.99 61.60 -24.42
C VAL A 17 60.64 62.20 -24.01
N THR A 18 60.32 63.43 -24.39
CA THR A 18 59.02 64.05 -24.07
C THR A 18 57.87 63.33 -24.77
N VAL A 19 58.01 62.94 -26.04
CA VAL A 19 56.99 62.17 -26.77
C VAL A 19 56.81 60.79 -26.15
N VAL A 20 57.90 60.10 -25.80
CA VAL A 20 57.84 58.79 -25.13
C VAL A 20 57.20 58.92 -23.74
N SER A 21 57.56 59.94 -22.95
CA SER A 21 56.96 60.18 -21.64
C SER A 21 55.47 60.53 -21.74
N ILE A 22 55.05 61.34 -22.73
CA ILE A 22 53.64 61.65 -22.97
C ILE A 22 52.88 60.39 -23.40
N MET A 23 53.42 59.59 -24.33
CA MET A 23 52.80 58.32 -24.74
C MET A 23 52.69 57.36 -23.55
N MET A 24 53.71 57.29 -22.70
CA MET A 24 53.70 56.42 -21.53
C MET A 24 52.63 56.86 -20.51
N VAL A 25 52.48 58.17 -20.28
CA VAL A 25 51.43 58.72 -19.41
C VAL A 25 50.04 58.42 -19.98
N VAL A 26 49.83 58.60 -21.30
CA VAL A 26 48.55 58.30 -21.96
C VAL A 26 48.22 56.81 -21.88
N ILE A 27 49.20 55.93 -22.09
CA ILE A 27 49.02 54.47 -21.97
C ILE A 27 48.70 54.07 -20.52
N ILE A 28 49.40 54.64 -19.52
CA ILE A 28 49.13 54.37 -18.10
C ILE A 28 47.73 54.85 -17.70
N SER A 29 47.32 56.05 -18.14
CA SER A 29 45.98 56.57 -17.88
C SER A 29 44.89 55.73 -18.56
N ALA A 30 45.09 55.29 -19.81
CA ALA A 30 44.16 54.41 -20.51
C ALA A 30 44.07 53.02 -19.85
N ALA A 31 45.21 52.45 -19.40
CA ALA A 31 45.24 51.19 -18.67
C ALA A 31 44.54 51.31 -17.30
N ALA A 32 44.77 52.40 -16.56
CA ALA A 32 44.08 52.65 -15.30
C ALA A 32 42.57 52.83 -15.49
N GLN A 33 42.13 53.52 -16.55
CA GLN A 33 40.72 53.64 -16.90
C GLN A 33 40.10 52.29 -17.31
N LEU A 34 40.82 51.48 -18.08
CA LEU A 34 40.37 50.14 -18.48
C LEU A 34 40.24 49.21 -17.26
N VAL A 35 41.21 49.23 -16.34
CA VAL A 35 41.16 48.45 -15.10
C VAL A 35 40.03 48.95 -14.20
N ALA A 36 39.85 50.26 -14.06
CA ALA A 36 38.75 50.83 -13.27
C ALA A 36 37.37 50.47 -13.85
N HIS A 37 37.21 50.57 -15.18
CA HIS A 37 35.98 50.18 -15.88
C HIS A 37 35.71 48.68 -15.80
N THR A 38 36.75 47.85 -15.92
CA THR A 38 36.64 46.38 -15.80
C THR A 38 36.29 45.97 -14.37
N ASN A 39 36.92 46.59 -13.37
CA ASN A 39 36.59 46.37 -11.95
C ASN A 39 35.18 46.85 -11.60
N TYR A 40 34.73 47.98 -12.17
CA TYR A 40 33.36 48.48 -11.99
C TYR A 40 32.33 47.51 -12.57
N LYS A 41 32.47 47.10 -13.84
CA LYS A 41 31.57 46.12 -14.48
C LYS A 41 31.59 44.77 -13.77
N THR A 42 32.75 44.28 -13.37
CA THR A 42 32.89 43.00 -12.67
C THR A 42 32.22 43.05 -11.29
N ASN A 43 32.37 44.16 -10.55
CA ASN A 43 31.70 44.36 -9.27
C ASN A 43 30.18 44.52 -9.41
N GLU A 44 29.71 45.19 -10.46
CA GLU A 44 28.28 45.34 -10.73
C GLU A 44 27.63 43.99 -11.05
N GLU A 45 28.24 43.21 -11.93
CA GLU A 45 27.77 41.86 -12.28
C GLU A 45 27.84 40.88 -11.10
N TYR A 46 28.89 40.98 -10.27
CA TYR A 46 28.95 40.22 -9.02
C TYR A 46 27.78 40.56 -8.09
N ARG A 47 27.47 41.85 -7.90
CA ARG A 47 26.35 42.29 -7.04
C ARG A 47 24.99 41.86 -7.61
N LYS A 48 24.80 41.91 -8.93
CA LYS A 48 23.59 41.37 -9.59
C LYS A 48 23.43 39.87 -9.36
N LYS A 49 24.51 39.09 -9.46
CA LYS A 49 24.49 37.65 -9.18
C LYS A 49 24.13 37.36 -7.71
N GLN A 50 24.69 38.13 -6.78
CA GLN A 50 24.34 37.99 -5.35
C GLN A 50 22.88 38.35 -5.08
N ALA A 51 22.36 39.44 -5.67
CA ALA A 51 20.94 39.78 -5.57
C ALA A 51 20.06 38.66 -6.15
N TYR A 52 20.45 38.07 -7.29
CA TYR A 52 19.74 36.94 -7.89
C TYR A 52 19.69 35.72 -6.97
N TYR A 53 20.81 35.31 -6.36
CA TYR A 53 20.83 34.17 -5.45
C TYR A 53 19.95 34.38 -4.22
N VAL A 54 19.95 35.59 -3.65
CA VAL A 54 19.06 35.94 -2.53
C VAL A 54 17.59 35.81 -2.94
N ALA A 55 17.20 36.39 -4.09
CA ALA A 55 15.83 36.29 -4.60
C ALA A 55 15.42 34.84 -4.88
N GLN A 56 16.33 34.05 -5.47
CA GLN A 56 16.12 32.64 -5.79
C GLN A 56 15.98 31.78 -4.52
N SER A 57 16.79 32.00 -3.49
CA SER A 57 16.66 31.26 -2.23
C SER A 57 15.36 31.58 -1.50
N CYS A 58 14.97 32.85 -1.43
CA CYS A 58 13.71 33.24 -0.79
C CYS A 58 12.48 32.68 -1.52
N ILE A 59 12.48 32.69 -2.86
CA ILE A 59 11.35 32.12 -3.61
C ILE A 59 11.32 30.59 -3.51
N ARG A 60 12.46 29.92 -3.44
CA ARG A 60 12.54 28.46 -3.24
C ARG A 60 11.97 28.06 -1.89
N ALA A 61 12.37 28.73 -0.81
CA ALA A 61 11.85 28.46 0.54
C ALA A 61 10.34 28.70 0.64
N PHE A 62 9.83 29.77 0.01
CA PHE A 62 8.39 30.03 -0.04
C PHE A 62 7.63 28.94 -0.81
N VAL A 63 8.15 28.54 -1.97
CA VAL A 63 7.55 27.45 -2.77
C VAL A 63 7.59 26.15 -1.97
N GLU A 64 8.68 25.82 -1.31
CA GLU A 64 8.83 24.63 -0.47
C GLU A 64 7.80 24.59 0.67
N GLU A 65 7.61 25.67 1.42
CA GLU A 65 6.59 25.78 2.47
C GLU A 65 5.16 25.65 1.94
N THR A 66 4.89 26.16 0.72
CA THR A 66 3.53 26.22 0.15
C THR A 66 3.15 24.98 -0.64
N THR A 67 4.09 24.36 -1.36
CA THR A 67 3.89 23.07 -2.05
C THR A 67 4.13 21.88 -1.12
N GLY A 68 4.91 22.07 -0.03
CA GLY A 68 5.13 21.09 1.03
C GLY A 68 3.90 20.83 1.88
N LEU A 69 2.81 21.59 1.69
CA LEU A 69 1.48 21.21 2.18
C LEU A 69 1.06 19.81 1.75
N SER A 70 1.56 19.32 0.60
CA SER A 70 1.33 17.94 0.22
C SER A 70 2.07 16.95 1.12
N LYS A 71 3.33 17.26 1.47
CA LYS A 71 4.35 16.37 2.04
C LYS A 71 4.36 16.23 3.56
N ASP A 72 3.62 17.09 4.26
CA ASP A 72 3.57 17.12 5.73
C ASP A 72 2.50 16.13 6.23
N ALA A 73 2.91 14.89 6.55
CA ALA A 73 2.05 13.90 7.21
C ALA A 73 1.36 14.50 8.45
N GLY A 74 0.03 14.33 8.57
CA GLY A 74 -0.75 14.75 9.75
C GLY A 74 -1.61 16.02 9.61
N ARG A 75 -1.68 16.67 8.44
CA ARG A 75 -2.64 17.76 8.19
C ARG A 75 -3.93 17.25 7.56
N THR A 76 -5.07 17.78 8.01
CA THR A 76 -6.39 17.47 7.44
C THR A 76 -6.68 18.30 6.18
N ASP A 77 -7.59 17.80 5.33
CA ASP A 77 -8.13 18.52 4.15
C ASP A 77 -8.65 19.93 4.50
N GLU A 78 -9.27 20.07 5.68
CA GLU A 78 -9.81 21.34 6.16
C GLU A 78 -8.69 22.36 6.43
N GLU A 79 -7.63 21.96 7.15
CA GLU A 79 -6.49 22.83 7.47
C GLU A 79 -5.73 23.29 6.21
N ILE A 80 -5.63 22.43 5.20
CA ILE A 80 -5.00 22.78 3.93
C ILE A 80 -5.89 23.69 3.09
N GLY A 81 -7.21 23.44 3.08
CA GLY A 81 -8.18 24.35 2.50
C GLY A 81 -8.14 25.76 3.12
N GLU A 82 -7.91 25.86 4.43
CA GLU A 82 -7.71 27.14 5.13
C GLU A 82 -6.42 27.84 4.72
N LYS A 83 -5.30 27.11 4.64
CA LYS A 83 -4.02 27.67 4.18
C LYS A 83 -4.06 28.12 2.72
N ILE A 84 -4.77 27.39 1.84
CA ILE A 84 -4.98 27.80 0.45
C ILE A 84 -5.75 29.13 0.40
N LYS A 85 -6.86 29.24 1.14
CA LYS A 85 -7.66 30.47 1.22
C LYS A 85 -6.84 31.64 1.72
N LEU A 86 -6.04 31.43 2.77
CA LEU A 86 -5.16 32.48 3.31
C LEU A 86 -4.20 33.03 2.24
N LEU A 87 -3.58 32.16 1.44
CA LEU A 87 -2.70 32.59 0.34
C LEU A 87 -3.45 33.32 -0.77
N GLN A 88 -4.68 32.89 -1.10
CA GLN A 88 -5.54 33.57 -2.07
C GLN A 88 -5.93 34.97 -1.59
N ASP A 89 -6.26 35.11 -0.31
CA ASP A 89 -6.59 36.40 0.30
C ASP A 89 -5.37 37.33 0.32
N ILE A 90 -4.19 36.82 0.68
CA ILE A 90 -2.93 37.58 0.58
C ILE A 90 -2.70 38.05 -0.86
N ALA A 91 -2.88 37.17 -1.85
CA ALA A 91 -2.71 37.51 -3.26
C ALA A 91 -3.69 38.59 -3.73
N ALA A 92 -4.94 38.56 -3.24
CA ALA A 92 -5.97 39.54 -3.56
C ALA A 92 -5.66 40.93 -2.97
N THR A 93 -4.99 41.00 -1.81
CA THR A 93 -4.55 42.27 -1.23
C THR A 93 -3.35 42.90 -1.96
N GLY A 94 -2.55 42.08 -2.66
CA GLY A 94 -1.33 42.54 -3.34
C GLY A 94 -0.25 43.08 -2.40
N GLN A 95 -0.29 42.68 -1.12
CA GLN A 95 0.61 43.17 -0.08
C GLN A 95 2.04 42.66 -0.31
N GLU A 96 3.03 43.53 -0.06
CA GLU A 96 4.45 43.21 -0.11
C GLU A 96 4.99 42.98 1.30
N THR A 97 5.77 41.92 1.49
CA THR A 97 6.40 41.58 2.77
C THR A 97 7.91 41.57 2.63
N THR A 98 8.61 42.20 3.56
CA THR A 98 10.08 42.11 3.65
C THR A 98 10.46 40.81 4.36
N VAL A 99 11.28 39.98 3.72
CA VAL A 99 11.72 38.69 4.25
C VAL A 99 12.92 38.90 5.17
N GLU A 100 12.86 38.36 6.39
CA GLU A 100 14.01 38.29 7.27
C GLU A 100 14.93 37.13 6.87
N ILE A 101 16.24 37.39 6.79
CA ILE A 101 17.23 36.40 6.39
C ILE A 101 17.87 35.84 7.66
N GLN A 102 17.40 34.68 8.12
CA GLN A 102 17.86 33.99 9.33
C GLN A 102 18.48 32.62 8.96
N SER A 103 19.29 32.02 9.84
CA SER A 103 19.84 30.67 9.64
C SER A 103 19.00 29.67 10.40
N SER A 104 18.57 28.61 9.72
CA SER A 104 17.97 27.44 10.34
C SER A 104 19.07 26.49 10.81
N ASP A 105 19.49 26.59 12.07
CA ASP A 105 20.04 25.43 12.76
C ASP A 105 18.86 24.73 13.42
N MET A 106 18.55 23.52 12.99
CA MET A 106 17.56 22.68 13.65
C MET A 106 18.00 22.46 15.11
N GLY A 107 17.32 23.13 16.06
CA GLY A 107 17.46 22.88 17.50
C GLY A 107 18.15 23.94 18.38
N GLY A 108 18.40 25.18 17.91
CA GLY A 108 19.00 26.24 18.75
C GLY A 108 18.33 27.61 18.60
N GLU A 109 18.53 28.53 19.57
CA GLU A 109 18.03 29.91 19.50
C GLU A 109 18.40 30.57 18.16
N THR A 110 17.38 31.03 17.43
CA THR A 110 17.51 31.75 16.16
C THR A 110 18.47 32.93 16.29
N LYS A 111 19.58 32.90 15.54
CA LYS A 111 20.55 34.00 15.44
C LYS A 111 20.39 34.72 14.10
N ASP A 112 20.29 36.05 14.14
CA ASP A 112 20.30 36.89 12.94
C ASP A 112 21.63 36.72 12.18
N VAL A 113 21.58 36.13 10.99
CA VAL A 113 22.76 35.87 10.15
C VAL A 113 23.45 37.16 9.72
N ARG A 114 22.74 38.29 9.75
CA ARG A 114 23.32 39.61 9.48
C ARG A 114 24.37 39.99 10.53
N LEU A 115 24.29 39.42 11.73
CA LEU A 115 25.25 39.65 12.82
C LEU A 115 26.50 38.76 12.70
N SER A 116 26.38 37.56 12.13
CA SER A 116 27.48 36.58 12.02
C SER A 116 28.17 36.59 10.65
N GLN A 117 27.50 37.02 9.58
CA GLN A 117 28.03 37.10 8.23
C GLN A 117 27.77 38.48 7.58
N PRO A 118 28.75 39.40 7.57
CA PRO A 118 28.62 40.76 7.01
C PRO A 118 28.25 40.81 5.52
N ARG A 119 28.35 39.68 4.80
CA ARG A 119 27.94 39.58 3.41
C ARG A 119 26.42 39.63 3.26
N TRP A 120 25.64 39.17 4.24
CA TRP A 120 24.17 39.12 4.18
C TRP A 120 23.49 40.36 4.78
N SER A 121 24.21 41.17 5.56
CA SER A 121 23.70 42.44 6.11
C SER A 121 23.37 43.49 5.04
N ASN A 122 23.90 43.33 3.84
CA ASN A 122 23.67 44.21 2.69
C ASN A 122 22.61 43.69 1.71
N ALA A 123 21.97 42.57 2.05
CA ALA A 123 20.91 41.95 1.26
C ALA A 123 19.54 42.25 1.88
N SER A 124 18.58 42.67 1.06
CA SER A 124 17.17 42.72 1.44
C SER A 124 16.33 42.00 0.39
N CYS A 125 15.26 41.34 0.81
CA CYS A 125 14.36 40.63 -0.08
C CYS A 125 12.92 41.04 0.22
N ILE A 126 12.16 41.35 -0.82
CA ILE A 126 10.73 41.62 -0.76
C ILE A 126 10.03 40.51 -1.51
N LEU A 127 9.05 39.88 -0.86
CA LEU A 127 8.21 38.85 -1.44
C LEU A 127 6.80 39.40 -1.63
N LYS A 128 6.22 39.10 -2.78
CA LYS A 128 4.87 39.49 -3.17
C LYS A 128 4.16 38.30 -3.80
N VAL A 129 2.90 38.11 -3.47
CA VAL A 129 2.04 37.11 -4.10
C VAL A 129 0.94 37.86 -4.84
N GLU A 130 0.67 37.47 -6.08
CA GLU A 130 -0.39 38.07 -6.91
C GLU A 130 -1.15 36.97 -7.64
N GLU A 131 -2.42 37.22 -7.96
CA GLU A 131 -3.18 36.38 -8.89
C GLU A 131 -2.58 36.45 -10.30
N CYS A 132 -2.53 35.31 -10.98
CA CYS A 132 -2.05 35.18 -12.35
C CYS A 132 -3.25 35.02 -13.30
N GLY A 133 -3.42 35.98 -14.21
CA GLY A 133 -4.51 35.94 -15.20
C GLY A 133 -5.91 36.16 -14.62
N GLY A 134 -6.02 36.76 -13.42
CA GLY A 134 -7.31 37.05 -12.75
C GLY A 134 -8.02 35.80 -12.21
N LYS A 135 -7.27 34.73 -11.95
CA LYS A 135 -7.77 33.48 -11.37
C LYS A 135 -7.18 33.29 -9.98
N LYS A 136 -8.05 33.07 -8.98
CA LYS A 136 -7.66 32.79 -7.59
C LYS A 136 -6.86 31.50 -7.43
N ASP A 137 -7.10 30.54 -8.31
CA ASP A 137 -6.45 29.23 -8.28
C ASP A 137 -5.09 29.24 -8.98
N THR A 138 -4.60 30.40 -9.40
CA THR A 138 -3.34 30.55 -10.14
C THR A 138 -2.59 31.73 -9.54
N LEU A 139 -1.51 31.46 -8.81
CA LEU A 139 -0.70 32.49 -8.17
C LEU A 139 0.61 32.68 -8.91
N LYS A 140 1.13 33.92 -8.87
CA LYS A 140 2.53 34.21 -9.16
C LYS A 140 3.17 34.80 -7.91
N VAL A 141 4.26 34.17 -7.47
CA VAL A 141 5.09 34.63 -6.37
C VAL A 141 6.25 35.39 -6.97
N ILE A 142 6.48 36.61 -6.51
CA ILE A 142 7.51 37.51 -7.02
C ILE A 142 8.46 37.81 -5.86
N SER A 143 9.72 37.43 -6.01
CA SER A 143 10.78 37.77 -5.07
C SER A 143 11.71 38.79 -5.70
N THR A 144 11.82 39.97 -5.08
CA THR A 144 12.75 41.03 -5.50
C THR A 144 13.77 41.28 -4.41
N ALA A 145 15.03 40.96 -4.71
CA ALA A 145 16.13 41.17 -3.80
C ALA A 145 17.03 42.33 -4.23
N THR A 146 17.55 43.05 -3.24
CA THR A 146 18.52 44.14 -3.42
C THR A 146 19.82 43.77 -2.71
N TYR A 147 20.95 43.84 -3.42
CA TYR A 147 22.29 43.65 -2.86
C TYR A 147 23.20 44.81 -3.23
N LEU A 148 23.66 45.58 -2.23
CA LEU A 148 24.55 46.75 -2.42
C LEU A 148 24.12 47.67 -3.59
N GLY A 149 22.81 47.96 -3.66
CA GLY A 149 22.18 48.85 -4.65
C GLY A 149 21.78 48.21 -5.98
N GLN A 150 22.13 46.94 -6.24
CA GLN A 150 21.67 46.20 -7.42
C GLN A 150 20.43 45.38 -7.09
N LYS A 151 19.44 45.37 -7.98
CA LYS A 151 18.16 44.67 -7.81
C LYS A 151 18.00 43.54 -8.81
N LYS A 152 17.46 42.40 -8.35
CA LYS A 152 17.06 41.27 -9.20
C LYS A 152 15.72 40.69 -8.74
N THR A 153 14.95 40.23 -9.72
CA THR A 153 13.61 39.69 -9.51
C THR A 153 13.51 38.29 -10.08
N VAL A 154 12.92 37.39 -9.30
CA VAL A 154 12.61 36.00 -9.67
C VAL A 154 11.13 35.78 -9.44
N VAL A 155 10.49 35.03 -10.33
CA VAL A 155 9.06 34.74 -10.29
C VAL A 155 8.83 33.23 -10.33
N ALA A 156 7.87 32.75 -9.54
CA ALA A 156 7.39 31.38 -9.55
C ALA A 156 5.88 31.39 -9.80
N TYR A 157 5.40 30.45 -10.61
CA TYR A 157 3.97 30.33 -10.91
C TYR A 157 3.42 29.06 -10.28
N LEU A 158 2.37 29.20 -9.49
CA LEU A 158 1.70 28.15 -8.73
C LEU A 158 0.25 28.03 -9.17
N THR A 159 -0.34 26.84 -9.09
CA THR A 159 -1.79 26.66 -9.22
C THR A 159 -2.34 25.73 -8.17
N VAL A 160 -3.53 26.05 -7.68
CA VAL A 160 -4.34 25.05 -6.97
C VAL A 160 -4.79 24.01 -7.98
N GLY A 161 -4.43 22.77 -7.74
CA GLY A 161 -4.99 21.64 -8.47
C GLY A 161 -5.57 20.63 -7.50
N THR A 162 -6.50 19.84 -8.01
CA THR A 162 -6.86 18.57 -7.39
C THR A 162 -5.61 17.69 -7.41
N MET A 163 -5.13 17.30 -6.24
CA MET A 163 -4.19 16.20 -6.17
C MET A 163 -4.94 15.00 -6.75
N ARG A 164 -4.38 14.39 -7.79
CA ARG A 164 -5.05 13.34 -8.57
C ARG A 164 -5.53 12.26 -7.57
N MET A 165 -6.82 11.91 -7.68
CA MET A 165 -7.71 11.33 -6.64
C MET A 165 -7.36 9.87 -6.25
N HIS A 166 -7.82 9.19 -5.16
CA HIS A 166 -9.01 9.20 -4.27
C HIS A 166 -8.61 8.57 -2.91
N LYS A 167 -9.47 8.62 -1.88
CA LYS A 167 -9.29 7.99 -0.54
C LYS A 167 -9.17 6.45 -0.59
N PHE A 168 -8.08 5.91 -1.12
CA PHE A 168 -7.82 4.48 -1.06
C PHE A 168 -7.27 4.14 0.31
N THR A 169 -8.01 3.35 1.11
CA THR A 169 -7.51 2.85 2.39
C THR A 169 -6.66 1.60 2.13
N PRO A 170 -5.35 1.61 2.44
CA PRO A 170 -4.49 0.44 2.29
C PRO A 170 -5.09 -0.79 2.97
N LYS A 171 -5.01 -1.94 2.31
CA LYS A 171 -5.47 -3.21 2.88
C LYS A 171 -4.26 -4.00 3.39
N ALA A 172 -4.43 -4.74 4.48
CA ALA A 172 -3.37 -5.60 5.03
C ALA A 172 -2.95 -6.66 3.99
N LEU A 173 -3.93 -7.22 3.30
CA LEU A 173 -3.76 -8.13 2.16
C LEU A 173 -4.44 -7.53 0.92
N GLU A 174 -3.66 -7.25 -0.12
CA GLU A 174 -4.18 -6.79 -1.41
C GLU A 174 -4.02 -7.85 -2.50
N ILE A 175 -5.12 -8.18 -3.16
CA ILE A 175 -5.17 -9.08 -4.31
C ILE A 175 -5.32 -8.22 -5.57
N ILE A 176 -4.25 -8.15 -6.34
CA ILE A 176 -4.13 -7.40 -7.58
C ILE A 176 -4.26 -8.37 -8.77
N GLY A 177 -4.94 -7.92 -9.83
CA GLY A 177 -5.15 -8.71 -11.06
C GLY A 177 -6.57 -9.27 -11.22
N THR A 178 -6.89 -9.66 -12.45
CA THR A 178 -8.26 -10.06 -12.89
C THR A 178 -8.43 -11.55 -13.15
N ASP A 179 -7.46 -12.36 -12.76
CA ASP A 179 -7.53 -13.81 -12.93
C ASP A 179 -8.16 -14.54 -11.73
N GLY A 180 -8.42 -13.81 -10.62
CA GLY A 180 -9.17 -14.27 -9.46
C GLY A 180 -8.40 -15.21 -8.53
N GLY A 181 -7.09 -15.34 -8.72
CA GLY A 181 -6.32 -16.41 -8.09
C GLY A 181 -6.70 -17.75 -8.72
N ASN A 182 -5.72 -18.42 -9.34
CA ASN A 182 -5.90 -19.77 -9.85
C ASN A 182 -6.16 -20.74 -8.68
N SER A 183 -6.45 -22.01 -8.97
CA SER A 183 -6.97 -22.99 -8.02
C SER A 183 -6.05 -23.38 -6.84
N ARG A 184 -5.01 -22.61 -6.48
CA ARG A 184 -3.94 -23.02 -5.54
C ARG A 184 -3.36 -21.89 -4.66
N VAL A 185 -4.02 -20.72 -4.54
CA VAL A 185 -3.29 -19.47 -4.22
C VAL A 185 -3.50 -18.92 -2.79
N PHE A 186 -4.55 -19.33 -2.05
CA PHE A 186 -4.78 -18.86 -0.66
C PHE A 186 -5.09 -20.02 0.31
N GLU A 187 -4.11 -20.39 1.13
CA GLU A 187 -4.21 -21.49 2.10
C GLU A 187 -3.60 -21.16 3.45
N ASN A 188 -4.33 -21.43 4.53
CA ASN A 188 -3.85 -21.31 5.91
C ASN A 188 -3.33 -19.90 6.26
N ILE A 189 -3.97 -18.87 5.71
CA ILE A 189 -3.63 -17.47 5.96
C ILE A 189 -4.53 -16.93 7.07
N GLN A 190 -3.94 -16.25 8.03
CA GLN A 190 -4.64 -15.38 8.95
C GLN A 190 -4.35 -13.92 8.59
N VAL A 191 -5.38 -13.12 8.36
CA VAL A 191 -5.24 -11.69 8.07
C VAL A 191 -5.92 -10.89 9.17
N TYR A 192 -5.17 -10.06 9.88
CA TYR A 192 -5.63 -9.12 10.88
C TYR A 192 -5.64 -7.70 10.31
N GLY A 193 -6.79 -7.30 9.76
CA GLY A 193 -6.95 -6.06 9.03
C GLY A 193 -7.68 -6.31 7.71
N ALA A 194 -7.99 -5.22 7.00
CA ALA A 194 -8.79 -5.31 5.78
C ALA A 194 -8.08 -6.15 4.69
N THR A 195 -8.84 -6.96 3.97
CA THR A 195 -8.43 -7.71 2.78
C THR A 195 -9.16 -7.12 1.58
N GLY A 196 -8.46 -6.83 0.49
CA GLY A 196 -9.09 -6.21 -0.68
C GLY A 196 -8.64 -6.78 -2.00
N ALA A 197 -9.60 -7.01 -2.90
CA ALA A 197 -9.39 -7.21 -4.33
C ALA A 197 -10.13 -6.11 -5.08
N THR A 198 -9.59 -4.90 -5.06
CA THR A 198 -10.34 -3.65 -5.30
C THR A 198 -10.23 -3.13 -6.73
N SER A 199 -9.62 -3.89 -7.65
CA SER A 199 -9.50 -3.44 -9.05
C SER A 199 -10.87 -3.30 -9.72
N LYS A 200 -11.15 -2.13 -10.30
CA LYS A 200 -12.35 -1.91 -11.13
C LYS A 200 -12.41 -2.88 -12.32
N ASP A 201 -11.27 -3.20 -12.92
CA ASP A 201 -11.21 -4.16 -14.02
C ASP A 201 -11.70 -5.54 -13.59
N SER A 202 -11.48 -5.92 -12.33
CA SER A 202 -11.96 -7.21 -11.81
C SER A 202 -13.48 -7.27 -11.70
N ASN A 203 -14.11 -6.16 -11.28
CA ASN A 203 -15.56 -6.02 -11.37
C ASN A 203 -16.03 -6.11 -12.83
N ASP A 204 -15.39 -5.36 -13.73
CA ASP A 204 -15.79 -5.25 -15.13
C ASP A 204 -15.51 -6.54 -15.92
N GLN A 205 -14.62 -7.40 -15.45
CA GLN A 205 -14.33 -8.72 -16.02
C GLN A 205 -15.14 -9.86 -15.38
N ASN A 206 -15.87 -9.59 -14.29
CA ASN A 206 -16.47 -10.60 -13.42
C ASN A 206 -15.43 -11.66 -12.98
N THR A 207 -14.30 -11.18 -12.47
CA THR A 207 -13.24 -12.01 -11.93
C THR A 207 -13.75 -12.86 -10.76
N VAL A 208 -13.41 -14.15 -10.73
CA VAL A 208 -13.83 -15.07 -9.65
C VAL A 208 -12.69 -15.30 -8.67
N TYR A 209 -12.77 -14.68 -7.50
CA TYR A 209 -11.83 -14.85 -6.40
C TYR A 209 -12.11 -16.12 -5.59
N GLN A 210 -11.07 -16.89 -5.29
CA GLN A 210 -11.22 -18.21 -4.67
C GLN A 210 -10.59 -18.29 -3.27
N ILE A 211 -11.41 -18.45 -2.23
CA ILE A 211 -11.00 -18.83 -0.87
C ILE A 211 -11.54 -20.23 -0.60
N ASN A 212 -10.95 -21.21 -1.28
CA ASN A 212 -11.51 -22.55 -1.44
C ASN A 212 -10.67 -23.68 -0.86
N HIS A 213 -9.56 -23.37 -0.18
CA HIS A 213 -8.64 -24.38 0.34
C HIS A 213 -8.33 -24.17 1.83
N ASN A 214 -8.28 -25.28 2.58
CA ASN A 214 -7.94 -25.34 4.00
C ASN A 214 -8.69 -24.31 4.89
N GLN A 215 -8.05 -23.79 5.93
CA GLN A 215 -8.64 -22.85 6.90
C GLN A 215 -7.92 -21.50 6.82
N ASN A 216 -8.52 -20.54 6.13
CA ASN A 216 -8.15 -19.13 6.19
C ASN A 216 -9.04 -18.41 7.21
N GLU A 217 -8.47 -17.44 7.92
CA GLU A 217 -9.20 -16.59 8.86
C GLU A 217 -8.94 -15.12 8.52
N LEU A 218 -9.95 -14.43 8.03
CA LEU A 218 -9.86 -13.02 7.64
C LEU A 218 -10.60 -12.17 8.67
N TYR A 219 -9.88 -11.29 9.35
CA TYR A 219 -10.38 -10.42 10.40
C TYR A 219 -10.50 -8.98 9.89
N GLY A 220 -11.72 -8.44 9.88
CA GLY A 220 -12.03 -7.11 9.37
C GLY A 220 -12.66 -7.16 7.99
N ASN A 221 -12.58 -6.05 7.27
CA ASN A 221 -13.29 -5.87 6.00
C ASN A 221 -12.70 -6.75 4.92
N VAL A 222 -13.55 -7.46 4.18
CA VAL A 222 -13.16 -8.15 2.96
C VAL A 222 -13.90 -7.54 1.78
N ASP A 223 -13.18 -6.79 0.95
CA ASP A 223 -13.76 -6.06 -0.17
C ASP A 223 -13.33 -6.69 -1.50
N ILE A 224 -14.28 -7.24 -2.27
CA ILE A 224 -14.02 -7.95 -3.53
C ILE A 224 -14.77 -7.30 -4.69
N ASN A 225 -14.02 -6.67 -5.60
CA ASN A 225 -14.53 -6.22 -6.91
C ASN A 225 -14.55 -7.39 -7.89
N GLY A 226 -15.69 -8.04 -8.02
CA GLY A 226 -15.84 -9.28 -8.77
C GLY A 226 -16.70 -10.27 -8.01
N SER A 227 -16.60 -11.54 -8.38
CA SER A 227 -17.28 -12.65 -7.73
C SER A 227 -16.37 -13.35 -6.73
N LEU A 228 -16.92 -13.90 -5.65
CA LEU A 228 -16.18 -14.59 -4.60
C LEU A 228 -16.73 -16.00 -4.39
N THR A 229 -15.87 -17.02 -4.37
CA THR A 229 -16.23 -18.37 -3.92
C THR A 229 -15.52 -18.72 -2.63
N VAL A 230 -16.29 -19.27 -1.68
CA VAL A 230 -15.79 -19.71 -0.37
C VAL A 230 -16.17 -21.17 -0.15
N GLN A 231 -15.20 -21.95 0.31
CA GLN A 231 -15.36 -23.39 0.59
C GLN A 231 -14.69 -23.74 1.92
N ASN A 232 -14.87 -24.96 2.41
CA ASN A 232 -14.13 -25.49 3.58
C ASN A 232 -14.36 -24.64 4.85
N ALA A 233 -13.56 -24.88 5.89
CA ALA A 233 -13.71 -24.21 7.19
C ALA A 233 -13.12 -22.77 7.19
N ASN A 234 -13.28 -22.02 6.10
CA ASN A 234 -12.84 -20.63 5.99
C ASN A 234 -13.73 -19.72 6.85
N ILE A 235 -13.11 -18.77 7.54
CA ILE A 235 -13.79 -17.95 8.56
C ILE A 235 -13.55 -16.46 8.29
N PHE A 236 -14.64 -15.69 8.26
CA PHE A 236 -14.64 -14.23 8.31
C PHE A 236 -14.94 -13.77 9.74
N ARG A 237 -14.15 -12.85 10.27
CA ARG A 237 -14.21 -12.39 11.65
C ARG A 237 -14.20 -10.87 11.72
N SER A 238 -14.59 -10.34 12.87
CA SER A 238 -14.45 -8.91 13.12
C SER A 238 -12.99 -8.52 13.23
N ASN A 239 -12.67 -7.28 12.84
CA ASN A 239 -11.34 -6.74 13.07
C ASN A 239 -11.08 -6.64 14.60
N PRO A 240 -10.01 -7.21 15.16
CA PRO A 240 -9.68 -7.01 16.57
C PRO A 240 -9.28 -5.57 16.91
N TYR A 241 -8.95 -4.74 15.91
CA TYR A 241 -8.68 -3.31 16.10
C TYR A 241 -9.96 -2.45 16.14
N TYR A 242 -11.13 -2.99 15.81
CA TYR A 242 -12.38 -2.20 15.76
C TYR A 242 -12.83 -1.73 17.15
N TYR A 243 -13.05 -0.43 17.29
CA TYR A 243 -13.76 0.17 18.40
C TYR A 243 -15.06 0.83 17.90
N PRO A 244 -16.25 0.36 18.32
CA PRO A 244 -17.53 0.93 17.89
C PRO A 244 -17.59 2.45 18.09
N GLY A 245 -17.78 3.19 16.99
CA GLY A 245 -17.94 4.65 16.98
C GLY A 245 -16.65 5.48 17.11
N VAL A 246 -15.47 4.85 16.99
CA VAL A 246 -14.17 5.53 17.13
C VAL A 246 -13.24 5.31 15.93
N ASP A 247 -13.44 4.23 15.16
CA ASP A 247 -12.50 3.78 14.12
C ASP A 247 -13.22 3.43 12.80
N ASP A 248 -12.56 3.66 11.67
CA ASP A 248 -12.93 3.27 10.31
C ASP A 248 -12.72 1.76 10.04
N THR A 249 -12.07 1.05 10.97
CA THR A 249 -11.84 -0.39 10.87
C THR A 249 -13.11 -1.21 11.13
N MET A 250 -13.97 -1.43 10.13
CA MET A 250 -15.28 -2.05 10.39
C MET A 250 -15.21 -3.49 10.96
N GLY A 251 -16.34 -3.95 11.51
CA GLY A 251 -16.49 -5.27 12.17
C GLY A 251 -16.38 -6.48 11.23
N CYS A 252 -17.25 -7.48 11.36
CA CYS A 252 -17.23 -8.63 10.43
C CYS A 252 -17.95 -8.22 9.13
N VAL A 253 -17.23 -7.58 8.22
CA VAL A 253 -17.78 -6.98 7.00
C VAL A 253 -17.23 -7.66 5.76
N VAL A 254 -18.10 -8.03 4.84
CA VAL A 254 -17.72 -8.57 3.53
C VAL A 254 -18.53 -7.89 2.44
N ASN A 255 -17.85 -7.30 1.47
CA ASN A 255 -18.43 -6.64 0.30
C ASN A 255 -18.03 -7.41 -0.97
N VAL A 256 -19.01 -7.75 -1.81
CA VAL A 256 -18.79 -8.42 -3.10
C VAL A 256 -19.62 -7.73 -4.18
N THR A 257 -18.99 -7.13 -5.18
CA THR A 257 -19.69 -6.32 -6.20
C THR A 257 -20.40 -7.14 -7.28
N ARG A 258 -20.12 -8.44 -7.38
CA ARG A 258 -20.81 -9.39 -8.26
C ARG A 258 -21.47 -10.50 -7.43
N SER A 259 -21.25 -11.76 -7.79
CA SER A 259 -21.85 -12.92 -7.13
C SER A 259 -20.94 -13.54 -6.08
N MET A 260 -21.53 -13.98 -4.97
CA MET A 260 -20.82 -14.75 -3.96
C MET A 260 -21.41 -16.16 -3.85
N ALA A 261 -20.55 -17.18 -3.78
CA ALA A 261 -20.98 -18.57 -3.66
C ALA A 261 -20.29 -19.30 -2.50
N PHE A 262 -21.09 -19.85 -1.60
CA PHE A 262 -20.65 -20.89 -0.67
C PHE A 262 -20.85 -22.23 -1.34
N THR A 263 -19.77 -22.91 -1.72
CA THR A 263 -19.91 -24.08 -2.61
C THR A 263 -19.79 -25.39 -1.87
N ARG A 264 -18.99 -25.49 -0.80
CA ARG A 264 -18.71 -26.75 -0.10
C ARG A 264 -18.25 -26.55 1.34
N ASP A 265 -18.55 -27.53 2.21
CA ASP A 265 -18.19 -27.57 3.63
C ASP A 265 -18.71 -26.36 4.42
N VAL A 266 -18.28 -26.11 5.66
CA VAL A 266 -18.93 -25.21 6.66
C VAL A 266 -18.25 -23.83 6.80
N PRO A 267 -18.27 -22.94 5.79
CA PRO A 267 -17.71 -21.60 5.91
C PRO A 267 -18.49 -20.78 6.94
N ARG A 268 -17.81 -19.88 7.64
CA ARG A 268 -18.40 -19.18 8.80
C ARG A 268 -18.12 -17.69 8.82
N PHE A 269 -19.11 -16.90 9.22
CA PHE A 269 -18.95 -15.51 9.61
C PHE A 269 -19.14 -15.45 11.11
N LYS A 270 -18.11 -15.06 11.84
CA LYS A 270 -18.09 -15.03 13.30
C LYS A 270 -17.84 -13.61 13.76
N PRO A 271 -18.89 -12.79 13.95
CA PRO A 271 -18.73 -11.46 14.50
C PRO A 271 -18.33 -11.55 15.97
N ASP A 272 -17.43 -10.67 16.39
CA ASP A 272 -17.05 -10.53 17.80
C ASP A 272 -17.83 -9.40 18.50
N PHE A 273 -18.45 -8.50 17.73
CA PHE A 273 -19.28 -7.40 18.25
C PHE A 273 -20.77 -7.73 18.20
N ASP A 274 -21.54 -7.19 19.14
CA ASP A 274 -22.99 -7.41 19.19
C ASP A 274 -23.72 -6.47 18.22
N LYS A 275 -24.62 -7.03 17.42
CA LYS A 275 -25.61 -6.31 16.61
C LYS A 275 -27.00 -6.86 16.94
N PRO A 276 -27.85 -6.14 17.70
CA PRO A 276 -29.18 -6.61 18.07
C PRO A 276 -30.10 -6.76 16.85
N LEU A 277 -30.86 -7.86 16.73
CA LEU A 277 -31.77 -8.10 15.60
C LEU A 277 -32.95 -7.11 15.54
N THR A 278 -33.36 -6.57 16.68
CA THR A 278 -34.57 -5.75 16.83
C THR A 278 -34.34 -4.27 16.59
N ASP A 279 -33.08 -3.81 16.51
CA ASP A 279 -32.80 -2.41 16.24
C ASP A 279 -32.87 -2.14 14.73
N MET A 280 -34.04 -1.69 14.27
CA MET A 280 -34.28 -1.35 12.86
C MET A 280 -33.93 0.11 12.51
N SER A 281 -33.41 0.88 13.47
CA SER A 281 -33.04 2.28 13.28
C SER A 281 -31.60 2.47 12.78
N MET A 282 -30.77 1.44 12.90
CA MET A 282 -29.40 1.41 12.37
C MET A 282 -29.43 1.66 10.86
N ASP A 283 -28.53 2.49 10.34
CA ASP A 283 -28.38 2.72 8.90
C ASP A 283 -26.93 2.35 8.51
N PRO A 284 -26.70 1.28 7.73
CA PRO A 284 -25.35 0.81 7.44
C PRO A 284 -24.54 1.80 6.60
N THR A 285 -25.13 2.87 6.06
CA THR A 285 -24.38 3.94 5.37
C THR A 285 -23.95 5.07 6.32
N GLN A 286 -24.30 5.00 7.60
CA GLN A 286 -23.94 6.00 8.60
C GLN A 286 -22.79 5.49 9.50
N PRO A 287 -21.86 6.37 9.91
CA PRO A 287 -20.76 6.00 10.80
C PRO A 287 -21.26 5.37 12.12
N GLY A 288 -20.69 4.24 12.51
CA GLY A 288 -20.99 3.56 13.78
C GLY A 288 -22.09 2.50 13.70
N SER A 289 -22.75 2.35 12.54
CA SER A 289 -23.67 1.23 12.22
C SER A 289 -23.19 0.36 11.06
N ASP A 290 -22.05 0.71 10.48
CA ASP A 290 -21.35 0.11 9.35
C ASP A 290 -20.54 -1.13 9.74
N TYR A 291 -21.09 -2.02 10.57
CA TYR A 291 -20.41 -3.26 10.98
C TYR A 291 -21.33 -4.49 10.95
N ASN A 292 -20.70 -5.68 10.93
CA ASN A 292 -21.35 -6.99 10.93
C ASN A 292 -22.41 -7.11 9.83
N TYR A 293 -21.97 -7.08 8.57
CA TYR A 293 -22.83 -7.33 7.43
C TYR A 293 -22.09 -8.07 6.30
N LEU A 294 -22.86 -8.84 5.54
CA LEU A 294 -22.45 -9.40 4.26
C LEU A 294 -23.24 -8.68 3.17
N ASN A 295 -22.56 -7.95 2.30
CA ASN A 295 -23.16 -7.16 1.23
C ASN A 295 -22.71 -7.71 -0.13
N VAL A 296 -23.65 -8.27 -0.88
CA VAL A 296 -23.42 -8.86 -2.20
C VAL A 296 -24.31 -8.15 -3.21
N HIS A 297 -23.73 -7.50 -4.20
CA HIS A 297 -24.53 -6.68 -5.13
C HIS A 297 -25.48 -7.54 -5.99
N GLN A 298 -25.00 -8.69 -6.47
CA GLN A 298 -25.75 -9.58 -7.36
C GLN A 298 -26.27 -10.82 -6.61
N GLY A 299 -25.97 -12.03 -7.10
CA GLY A 299 -26.45 -13.28 -6.51
C GLY A 299 -25.59 -13.79 -5.36
N LEU A 300 -26.21 -14.06 -4.21
CA LEU A 300 -25.64 -14.81 -3.09
C LEU A 300 -26.14 -16.26 -3.12
N ILE A 301 -25.21 -17.21 -3.25
CA ILE A 301 -25.50 -18.61 -3.57
C ILE A 301 -25.03 -19.52 -2.43
N PHE A 302 -25.93 -20.35 -1.92
CA PHE A 302 -25.65 -21.39 -0.92
C PHE A 302 -25.83 -22.77 -1.53
N CYS A 303 -24.70 -23.35 -1.93
CA CYS A 303 -24.58 -24.74 -2.36
C CYS A 303 -23.81 -25.61 -1.35
N SER A 304 -23.22 -24.99 -0.31
CA SER A 304 -22.49 -25.62 0.78
C SER A 304 -23.37 -26.37 1.77
N ASP A 305 -22.78 -27.29 2.53
CA ASP A 305 -23.44 -27.91 3.68
C ASP A 305 -23.03 -27.20 4.97
N GLY A 306 -24.00 -26.63 5.69
CA GLY A 306 -23.79 -26.05 7.01
C GLY A 306 -23.01 -24.73 7.05
N ALA A 307 -23.06 -23.90 5.99
CA ALA A 307 -22.54 -22.54 6.08
C ALA A 307 -23.28 -21.76 7.16
N GLN A 308 -22.53 -20.93 7.89
CA GLN A 308 -23.06 -20.21 9.04
C GLN A 308 -22.69 -18.73 8.96
N ILE A 309 -23.69 -17.86 8.82
CA ILE A 309 -23.51 -16.42 8.89
C ILE A 309 -23.97 -15.95 10.29
N GLY A 310 -23.05 -15.43 11.10
CA GLY A 310 -23.29 -15.10 12.52
C GLY A 310 -23.16 -16.33 13.46
N ASP A 311 -23.33 -16.12 14.77
CA ASP A 311 -23.21 -17.20 15.77
C ASP A 311 -24.54 -17.45 16.51
N LYS A 312 -25.20 -18.56 16.16
CA LYS A 312 -26.50 -18.93 16.74
C LYS A 312 -26.44 -19.33 18.21
N ASN A 313 -25.24 -19.62 18.72
CA ASN A 313 -25.05 -20.04 20.11
C ASN A 313 -24.73 -18.85 21.03
N LYS A 314 -24.59 -17.64 20.48
CA LYS A 314 -24.25 -16.43 21.23
C LYS A 314 -25.25 -15.33 20.95
N VAL A 315 -25.83 -14.78 22.01
CA VAL A 315 -26.77 -13.65 21.90
C VAL A 315 -26.05 -12.44 21.30
N GLY A 316 -26.71 -11.72 20.39
CA GLY A 316 -26.20 -10.48 19.80
C GLY A 316 -25.19 -10.67 18.67
N LYS A 317 -24.64 -11.87 18.46
CA LYS A 317 -23.63 -12.14 17.41
C LYS A 317 -24.26 -12.34 16.03
N SER A 318 -24.98 -11.33 15.57
CA SER A 318 -25.66 -11.33 14.27
C SER A 318 -24.85 -10.61 13.19
N VAL A 319 -25.06 -11.02 11.94
CA VAL A 319 -24.51 -10.42 10.72
C VAL A 319 -25.67 -10.23 9.75
N ASP A 320 -25.98 -8.99 9.39
CA ASP A 320 -27.04 -8.72 8.41
C ASP A 320 -26.59 -9.11 7.01
N VAL A 321 -27.52 -9.61 6.19
CA VAL A 321 -27.23 -10.02 4.82
C VAL A 321 -27.95 -9.08 3.86
N HIS A 322 -27.22 -8.46 2.95
CA HIS A 322 -27.73 -7.65 1.85
C HIS A 322 -27.36 -8.33 0.53
N ALA A 323 -28.34 -8.65 -0.31
CA ALA A 323 -28.10 -9.34 -1.57
C ALA A 323 -29.05 -8.90 -2.70
N GLY A 324 -28.62 -8.91 -3.96
CA GLY A 324 -29.54 -8.70 -5.09
C GLY A 324 -30.51 -9.86 -5.29
N THR A 325 -30.05 -11.09 -5.09
CA THR A 325 -30.88 -12.32 -5.09
C THR A 325 -30.19 -13.36 -4.23
N ILE A 326 -30.97 -14.20 -3.53
CA ILE A 326 -30.41 -15.28 -2.70
C ILE A 326 -30.91 -16.64 -3.20
N TYR A 327 -30.01 -17.59 -3.37
CA TYR A 327 -30.32 -18.96 -3.76
C TYR A 327 -29.83 -19.97 -2.72
N PHE A 328 -30.70 -20.87 -2.29
CA PHE A 328 -30.39 -22.06 -1.50
C PHE A 328 -30.80 -23.31 -2.26
N GLY A 329 -29.85 -24.18 -2.56
CA GLY A 329 -30.11 -25.44 -3.24
C GLY A 329 -28.85 -26.03 -3.85
N THR A 330 -28.92 -27.27 -4.33
CA THR A 330 -27.77 -27.88 -4.99
C THR A 330 -27.49 -27.19 -6.33
N GLU A 331 -26.23 -27.19 -6.77
CA GLU A 331 -25.84 -26.62 -8.06
C GLU A 331 -26.52 -27.34 -9.23
N THR A 332 -26.77 -28.65 -9.11
CA THR A 332 -27.45 -29.44 -10.15
C THR A 332 -28.92 -29.08 -10.34
N MET A 333 -29.54 -28.49 -9.30
CA MET A 333 -30.94 -28.08 -9.32
C MET A 333 -31.10 -26.58 -9.57
N MET A 334 -30.00 -25.84 -9.67
CA MET A 334 -30.02 -24.43 -10.03
C MET A 334 -30.38 -24.28 -11.50
N ASP A 335 -31.33 -23.40 -11.79
CA ASP A 335 -31.76 -23.13 -13.16
C ASP A 335 -30.58 -22.66 -14.04
N SER A 336 -30.48 -23.22 -15.24
CA SER A 336 -29.40 -22.89 -16.19
C SER A 336 -29.30 -21.40 -16.52
N GLN A 337 -30.42 -20.69 -16.50
CA GLN A 337 -30.47 -19.26 -16.81
C GLN A 337 -30.07 -18.41 -15.60
N LEU A 338 -30.34 -18.86 -14.37
CA LEU A 338 -29.76 -18.24 -13.18
C LEU A 338 -28.24 -18.39 -13.17
N LYS A 339 -27.72 -19.55 -13.59
CA LYS A 339 -26.27 -19.74 -13.79
C LYS A 339 -25.69 -18.76 -14.80
N ILE A 340 -26.41 -18.51 -15.89
CA ILE A 340 -26.05 -17.51 -16.90
C ILE A 340 -26.05 -16.11 -16.31
N ALA A 341 -27.08 -15.74 -15.55
CA ALA A 341 -27.19 -14.43 -14.91
C ALA A 341 -26.02 -14.14 -13.96
N CYS A 342 -25.60 -15.11 -13.14
CA CYS A 342 -24.45 -14.98 -12.24
C CYS A 342 -23.11 -14.86 -12.98
N ALA A 343 -22.98 -15.45 -14.16
CA ALA A 343 -21.74 -15.40 -14.94
C ALA A 343 -21.61 -14.08 -15.75
N ARG A 344 -22.74 -13.53 -16.22
CA ARG A 344 -22.74 -12.39 -17.14
C ARG A 344 -22.53 -11.04 -16.43
N LYS A 345 -21.88 -10.12 -17.14
CA LYS A 345 -21.67 -8.75 -16.66
C LYS A 345 -22.93 -7.89 -16.75
N SER A 346 -23.79 -8.19 -17.72
CA SER A 346 -25.08 -7.56 -17.99
C SER A 346 -25.92 -8.44 -18.94
N PRO A 347 -27.23 -8.18 -19.12
CA PRO A 347 -28.10 -8.88 -20.08
C PRO A 347 -27.61 -8.87 -21.52
N ALA A 348 -26.81 -7.87 -21.91
CA ALA A 348 -26.26 -7.76 -23.26
C ALA A 348 -24.98 -8.59 -23.47
N ASP A 349 -24.31 -9.01 -22.39
CA ASP A 349 -23.05 -9.73 -22.47
C ASP A 349 -23.28 -11.20 -22.86
N THR A 350 -22.95 -11.53 -24.10
CA THR A 350 -23.03 -12.91 -24.64
C THR A 350 -21.66 -13.57 -24.77
N THR A 351 -20.60 -12.89 -24.31
CA THR A 351 -19.21 -13.30 -24.53
C THR A 351 -18.64 -14.16 -23.41
N VAL A 352 -19.29 -14.18 -22.24
CA VAL A 352 -18.85 -14.96 -21.09
C VAL A 352 -19.01 -16.46 -21.34
N ASP A 353 -17.93 -17.20 -21.12
CA ASP A 353 -17.96 -18.66 -21.01
C ASP A 353 -18.52 -19.05 -19.62
N VAL A 354 -19.81 -19.40 -19.61
CA VAL A 354 -20.56 -19.73 -18.39
C VAL A 354 -20.02 -21.01 -17.75
N ASP A 355 -19.62 -22.00 -18.53
CA ASP A 355 -19.08 -23.25 -18.00
C ASP A 355 -17.72 -23.00 -17.35
N ALA A 356 -16.84 -22.22 -18.00
CA ALA A 356 -15.56 -21.85 -17.40
C ALA A 356 -15.72 -21.02 -16.11
N TYR A 357 -16.72 -20.14 -16.06
CA TYR A 357 -17.06 -19.39 -14.84
C TYR A 357 -17.46 -20.32 -13.70
N TRP A 358 -18.39 -21.24 -13.94
CA TRP A 358 -18.87 -22.16 -12.90
C TRP A 358 -17.84 -23.22 -12.50
N GLU A 359 -16.92 -23.60 -13.40
CA GLU A 359 -15.74 -24.41 -13.06
C GLU A 359 -14.78 -23.66 -12.12
N ARG A 360 -14.64 -22.33 -12.26
CA ARG A 360 -13.87 -21.52 -11.30
C ARG A 360 -14.59 -21.44 -9.95
N ILE A 361 -15.90 -21.20 -9.94
CA ILE A 361 -16.69 -21.20 -8.70
C ILE A 361 -16.58 -22.55 -7.97
N ALA A 362 -16.66 -23.66 -8.70
CA ALA A 362 -16.55 -25.00 -8.11
C ALA A 362 -15.20 -25.28 -7.43
N GLY A 363 -14.11 -24.61 -7.88
CA GLY A 363 -12.75 -24.87 -7.40
C GLY A 363 -12.20 -26.23 -7.85
N LYS A 364 -10.87 -26.40 -7.70
CA LYS A 364 -10.16 -27.65 -8.04
C LYS A 364 -9.16 -28.03 -6.97
N ASP A 365 -8.96 -29.34 -6.76
CA ASP A 365 -7.97 -29.89 -5.83
C ASP A 365 -6.52 -29.77 -6.36
N ASP A 366 -5.57 -30.23 -5.54
CA ASP A 366 -4.13 -30.26 -5.86
C ASP A 366 -3.80 -30.98 -7.17
N TYR A 367 -4.67 -31.87 -7.65
CA TYR A 367 -4.51 -32.66 -8.87
C TYR A 367 -5.30 -32.11 -10.05
N GLY A 368 -5.99 -30.97 -9.88
CA GLY A 368 -6.80 -30.33 -10.91
C GLY A 368 -8.20 -30.94 -11.07
N ASN A 369 -8.64 -31.81 -10.15
CA ASN A 369 -10.00 -32.35 -10.14
C ASN A 369 -10.94 -31.35 -9.51
N ARG A 370 -12.15 -31.22 -10.05
CA ARG A 370 -13.21 -30.38 -9.51
C ARG A 370 -13.58 -30.83 -8.08
N PHE A 371 -13.56 -29.93 -7.10
CA PHE A 371 -14.01 -30.23 -5.73
C PHE A 371 -15.51 -30.56 -5.69
N GLY A 372 -16.30 -29.91 -6.54
CA GLY A 372 -17.75 -30.07 -6.57
C GLY A 372 -18.46 -29.28 -5.48
N PHE A 373 -19.78 -29.27 -5.54
CA PHE A 373 -20.65 -28.55 -4.62
C PHE A 373 -21.18 -29.47 -3.51
N GLY A 374 -21.55 -28.89 -2.37
CA GLY A 374 -22.25 -29.58 -1.29
C GLY A 374 -23.73 -29.84 -1.61
N ASN A 375 -24.46 -30.31 -0.60
CA ASN A 375 -25.89 -30.61 -0.73
C ASN A 375 -26.80 -29.45 -0.32
N ALA A 376 -26.24 -28.25 -0.09
CA ALA A 376 -26.96 -27.05 0.31
C ALA A 376 -27.78 -27.16 1.61
N ASN A 377 -27.49 -28.15 2.47
CA ASN A 377 -28.31 -28.43 3.64
C ASN A 377 -27.74 -27.83 4.93
N GLY A 378 -28.63 -27.36 5.80
CA GLY A 378 -28.28 -26.91 7.15
C GLY A 378 -27.58 -25.56 7.20
N ASN A 379 -27.71 -24.76 6.14
CA ASN A 379 -27.20 -23.38 6.12
C ASN A 379 -28.01 -22.52 7.08
N THR A 380 -27.32 -21.71 7.89
CA THR A 380 -27.93 -20.83 8.90
C THR A 380 -27.47 -19.39 8.72
N ILE A 381 -28.39 -18.44 8.78
CA ILE A 381 -28.12 -17.00 8.91
C ILE A 381 -28.64 -16.55 10.27
N VAL A 382 -27.81 -15.83 11.03
CA VAL A 382 -28.15 -15.17 12.28
C VAL A 382 -27.99 -13.69 12.04
N GLY A 383 -29.09 -12.99 11.81
CA GLY A 383 -29.10 -11.66 11.22
C GLY A 383 -30.39 -11.40 10.45
N ASN A 384 -30.67 -10.13 10.19
CA ASN A 384 -31.75 -9.80 9.26
C ASN A 384 -31.27 -9.97 7.82
N VAL A 385 -32.17 -10.42 6.95
CA VAL A 385 -31.88 -10.60 5.52
C VAL A 385 -32.63 -9.53 4.74
N PHE A 386 -31.92 -8.79 3.92
CA PHE A 386 -32.44 -7.76 3.04
C PHE A 386 -32.07 -8.10 1.61
N THR A 387 -33.06 -8.14 0.73
CA THR A 387 -32.79 -8.26 -0.71
C THR A 387 -33.13 -6.97 -1.43
N HIS A 388 -32.38 -6.68 -2.48
CA HIS A 388 -32.46 -5.41 -3.21
C HIS A 388 -32.73 -5.68 -4.68
N LYS A 389 -33.55 -4.83 -5.29
CA LYS A 389 -33.63 -4.76 -6.73
C LYS A 389 -32.42 -4.00 -7.28
N ASP A 390 -31.75 -4.54 -8.29
CA ASP A 390 -30.62 -3.86 -8.92
C ASP A 390 -31.06 -2.51 -9.52
N LYS A 391 -30.42 -1.43 -9.05
CA LYS A 391 -30.71 -0.04 -9.46
C LYS A 391 -30.04 0.35 -10.78
N ALA A 392 -29.06 -0.44 -11.26
CA ALA A 392 -28.26 -0.13 -12.45
C ALA A 392 -28.94 -0.49 -13.78
N GLY A 393 -30.17 -1.00 -13.76
CA GLY A 393 -30.93 -1.34 -14.97
C GLY A 393 -30.69 -2.76 -15.51
N ASP A 394 -29.88 -3.57 -14.83
CA ASP A 394 -29.73 -5.00 -15.12
C ASP A 394 -30.91 -5.77 -14.50
N SER A 395 -31.72 -6.40 -15.36
CA SER A 395 -32.93 -7.12 -14.92
C SER A 395 -32.66 -8.48 -14.28
N PHE A 396 -31.41 -8.89 -14.09
CA PHE A 396 -31.05 -10.23 -13.63
C PHE A 396 -31.39 -10.52 -12.16
N PHE A 397 -31.25 -9.52 -11.30
CA PHE A 397 -31.39 -9.66 -9.85
C PHE A 397 -32.42 -8.66 -9.33
N ASN A 398 -33.59 -9.18 -8.98
CA ASN A 398 -34.79 -8.39 -8.71
C ASN A 398 -35.26 -8.48 -7.24
N GLY A 399 -34.37 -8.81 -6.32
CA GLY A 399 -34.71 -9.01 -4.90
C GLY A 399 -35.30 -10.39 -4.58
N ASP A 400 -35.24 -11.36 -5.49
CA ASP A 400 -35.85 -12.67 -5.24
C ASP A 400 -35.04 -13.50 -4.23
N MET A 401 -35.73 -14.32 -3.45
CA MET A 401 -35.14 -15.38 -2.64
C MET A 401 -35.66 -16.74 -3.09
N ILE A 402 -34.76 -17.70 -3.32
CA ILE A 402 -35.08 -18.99 -3.93
C ILE A 402 -34.55 -20.12 -3.03
N ILE A 403 -35.42 -21.03 -2.64
CA ILE A 403 -35.11 -22.19 -1.80
C ILE A 403 -35.61 -23.46 -2.49
N ASN A 404 -34.70 -24.34 -2.87
CA ASN A 404 -35.00 -25.54 -3.65
C ASN A 404 -34.53 -26.82 -2.94
N GLY A 405 -35.50 -27.60 -2.43
CA GLY A 405 -35.30 -28.94 -1.88
C GLY A 405 -34.44 -29.04 -0.62
N VAL A 406 -34.13 -27.93 0.06
CA VAL A 406 -33.20 -27.89 1.20
C VAL A 406 -33.78 -27.24 2.46
N LYS A 407 -33.09 -27.45 3.59
CA LYS A 407 -33.43 -26.83 4.89
C LYS A 407 -32.51 -25.66 5.21
N VAL A 408 -33.11 -24.51 5.46
CA VAL A 408 -32.47 -23.22 5.77
C VAL A 408 -33.06 -22.65 7.05
N GLU A 409 -32.21 -22.05 7.88
CA GLU A 409 -32.61 -21.39 9.11
C GLU A 409 -32.14 -19.92 9.07
N VAL A 410 -33.07 -18.99 9.28
CA VAL A 410 -32.78 -17.57 9.47
C VAL A 410 -33.26 -17.16 10.87
N ILE A 411 -32.31 -16.81 11.73
CA ILE A 411 -32.57 -16.27 13.07
C ILE A 411 -32.56 -14.75 12.95
N GLY A 412 -33.71 -14.22 12.54
CA GLY A 412 -33.95 -12.82 12.20
C GLY A 412 -35.19 -12.70 11.32
N ASP A 413 -35.46 -11.48 10.86
CA ASP A 413 -36.50 -11.21 9.88
C ASP A 413 -35.92 -11.12 8.47
N ILE A 414 -36.76 -11.42 7.47
CA ILE A 414 -36.41 -11.37 6.05
C ILE A 414 -37.25 -10.28 5.40
N TYR A 415 -36.60 -9.35 4.72
CA TYR A 415 -37.21 -8.23 4.01
C TYR A 415 -36.89 -8.38 2.53
N LEU A 416 -37.91 -8.70 1.74
CA LEU A 416 -37.75 -8.96 0.31
C LEU A 416 -38.29 -7.81 -0.52
N ASP A 417 -37.43 -7.26 -1.38
CA ASP A 417 -37.83 -6.36 -2.47
C ASP A 417 -38.38 -7.15 -3.67
N GLY A 418 -38.16 -8.47 -3.72
CA GLY A 418 -38.70 -9.40 -4.71
C GLY A 418 -39.58 -10.50 -4.11
N ASP A 419 -39.77 -11.58 -4.85
CA ASP A 419 -40.62 -12.71 -4.46
C ASP A 419 -39.84 -13.81 -3.72
N LEU A 420 -40.55 -14.61 -2.90
CA LEU A 420 -39.99 -15.81 -2.27
C LEU A 420 -40.46 -17.08 -3.01
N TYR A 421 -39.52 -17.88 -3.50
CA TYR A 421 -39.78 -19.17 -4.15
C TYR A 421 -39.29 -20.31 -3.26
N ILE A 422 -40.20 -21.17 -2.80
CA ILE A 422 -39.91 -22.29 -1.91
C ILE A 422 -40.53 -23.57 -2.46
N TYR A 423 -39.71 -24.47 -3.01
CA TYR A 423 -40.19 -25.65 -3.72
C TYR A 423 -39.24 -26.85 -3.61
N GLY A 424 -39.67 -28.01 -4.10
CA GLY A 424 -38.81 -29.20 -4.22
C GLY A 424 -38.60 -29.99 -2.94
N GLY A 425 -39.17 -29.58 -1.80
CA GLY A 425 -39.12 -30.29 -0.52
C GLY A 425 -40.50 -30.70 0.01
N SER A 426 -40.54 -31.67 0.93
CA SER A 426 -41.77 -32.11 1.63
C SER A 426 -41.87 -31.63 3.09
N ASP A 427 -40.76 -31.12 3.65
CA ASP A 427 -40.64 -30.64 5.04
C ASP A 427 -40.60 -29.10 5.08
N THR A 428 -40.64 -28.50 6.27
CA THR A 428 -40.31 -27.08 6.47
C THR A 428 -38.91 -26.79 5.91
N GLN A 429 -38.86 -26.10 4.77
CA GLN A 429 -37.62 -25.76 4.07
C GLN A 429 -36.97 -24.46 4.58
N LEU A 430 -37.78 -23.53 5.10
CA LEU A 430 -37.32 -22.28 5.70
C LEU A 430 -37.91 -22.14 7.10
N THR A 431 -37.04 -21.90 8.08
CA THR A 431 -37.43 -21.40 9.40
C THR A 431 -36.97 -19.96 9.52
N ALA A 432 -37.88 -19.03 9.80
CA ALA A 432 -37.58 -17.62 10.06
C ALA A 432 -38.62 -17.04 11.03
N ASN A 433 -38.40 -15.84 11.56
CA ASN A 433 -39.41 -15.17 12.37
C ASN A 433 -40.54 -14.64 11.48
N THR A 434 -40.26 -13.59 10.71
CA THR A 434 -41.18 -13.01 9.73
C THR A 434 -40.50 -12.81 8.39
N VAL A 435 -41.24 -13.07 7.31
CA VAL A 435 -40.90 -12.67 5.94
C VAL A 435 -41.80 -11.51 5.55
N HIS A 436 -41.20 -10.33 5.44
CA HIS A 436 -41.82 -9.12 4.98
C HIS A 436 -41.62 -8.97 3.46
N LEU A 437 -42.72 -8.84 2.73
CA LEU A 437 -42.74 -8.67 1.28
C LEU A 437 -43.09 -7.23 0.96
N SER A 438 -42.32 -6.61 0.08
CA SER A 438 -42.66 -5.30 -0.49
C SER A 438 -43.92 -5.41 -1.36
N LYS A 439 -44.41 -4.26 -1.79
CA LYS A 439 -45.65 -4.11 -2.54
C LYS A 439 -45.62 -4.97 -3.81
N ASP A 440 -46.72 -5.69 -4.03
CA ASP A 440 -46.96 -6.56 -5.20
C ASP A 440 -46.04 -7.80 -5.28
N HIS A 441 -45.32 -8.14 -4.19
CA HIS A 441 -44.47 -9.32 -4.08
C HIS A 441 -45.04 -10.39 -3.15
N HIS A 442 -44.78 -11.66 -3.48
CA HIS A 442 -45.51 -12.81 -2.95
C HIS A 442 -44.62 -14.03 -2.70
N VAL A 443 -45.18 -15.01 -1.98
CA VAL A 443 -44.58 -16.33 -1.79
C VAL A 443 -45.16 -17.33 -2.80
N TYR A 444 -44.30 -18.18 -3.35
CA TYR A 444 -44.63 -19.17 -4.37
C TYR A 444 -44.07 -20.55 -4.04
N ASN A 445 -44.88 -21.59 -4.27
CA ASN A 445 -44.44 -22.99 -4.19
C ASN A 445 -44.29 -23.60 -5.59
N PHE A 446 -43.46 -22.98 -6.40
CA PHE A 446 -43.05 -23.50 -7.71
C PHE A 446 -41.68 -22.94 -8.11
N PRO A 447 -40.99 -23.55 -9.09
CA PRO A 447 -39.68 -23.10 -9.53
C PRO A 447 -39.69 -21.68 -10.10
N ARG A 448 -38.70 -20.87 -9.73
CA ARG A 448 -38.46 -19.57 -10.38
C ARG A 448 -38.10 -19.79 -11.84
N GLU A 449 -38.83 -19.15 -12.74
CA GLU A 449 -38.54 -19.21 -14.18
C GLU A 449 -37.77 -18.00 -14.68
N TYR A 450 -36.90 -18.24 -15.66
CA TYR A 450 -36.10 -17.23 -16.34
C TYR A 450 -36.27 -17.34 -17.87
N ASP A 451 -35.99 -16.27 -18.59
CA ASP A 451 -35.87 -16.28 -20.05
C ASP A 451 -34.49 -16.77 -20.51
N GLY A 452 -34.31 -16.96 -21.83
CA GLY A 452 -33.04 -17.44 -22.41
C GLY A 452 -31.88 -16.45 -22.31
N SER A 453 -32.13 -15.23 -21.79
CA SER A 453 -31.10 -14.23 -21.54
C SER A 453 -30.66 -14.21 -20.07
N GLY A 454 -31.36 -14.91 -19.17
CA GLY A 454 -31.11 -14.89 -17.73
C GLY A 454 -32.05 -13.98 -16.95
N ASN A 455 -33.06 -13.36 -17.57
CA ASN A 455 -33.96 -12.45 -16.87
C ASN A 455 -35.09 -13.19 -16.16
N PRO A 456 -35.48 -12.78 -14.93
CA PRO A 456 -36.62 -13.32 -14.24
C PRO A 456 -37.93 -13.05 -15.00
N LYS A 457 -38.75 -14.09 -15.23
CA LYS A 457 -40.07 -13.95 -15.86
C LYS A 457 -41.13 -13.46 -14.86
N ALA A 458 -42.24 -12.91 -15.33
CA ALA A 458 -43.38 -12.68 -14.44
C ALA A 458 -43.89 -14.03 -13.88
N PRO A 459 -44.06 -14.18 -12.55
CA PRO A 459 -44.51 -15.42 -11.95
C PRO A 459 -45.99 -15.73 -12.28
N ASP A 460 -46.33 -17.02 -12.34
CA ASP A 460 -47.72 -17.45 -12.42
C ASP A 460 -48.44 -17.21 -11.07
N GLN A 461 -49.22 -16.13 -11.04
CA GLN A 461 -49.98 -15.69 -9.87
C GLN A 461 -50.93 -16.77 -9.32
N THR A 462 -51.33 -17.77 -10.13
CA THR A 462 -52.17 -18.89 -9.65
C THR A 462 -51.44 -19.83 -8.70
N LYS A 463 -50.11 -19.73 -8.61
CA LYS A 463 -49.26 -20.54 -7.74
C LYS A 463 -48.86 -19.84 -6.43
N LYS A 464 -49.40 -18.65 -6.18
CA LYS A 464 -49.20 -17.93 -4.91
C LYS A 464 -49.64 -18.78 -3.73
N VAL A 465 -48.87 -18.76 -2.66
CA VAL A 465 -49.23 -19.36 -1.38
C VAL A 465 -49.44 -18.27 -0.33
N THR A 466 -50.45 -18.46 0.52
CA THR A 466 -50.82 -17.49 1.57
C THR A 466 -50.35 -17.92 2.96
N SER A 467 -49.79 -19.12 3.08
CA SER A 467 -49.23 -19.66 4.32
C SER A 467 -48.19 -20.72 4.02
N VAL A 468 -47.07 -20.65 4.71
CA VAL A 468 -46.00 -21.66 4.67
C VAL A 468 -45.64 -21.99 6.11
N SER A 469 -45.37 -23.26 6.41
CA SER A 469 -44.89 -23.64 7.74
C SER A 469 -43.45 -23.17 7.95
N GLY A 470 -43.16 -22.58 9.11
CA GLY A 470 -41.80 -22.20 9.51
C GLY A 470 -41.56 -20.71 9.70
N PHE A 471 -42.46 -19.84 9.24
CA PHE A 471 -42.37 -18.38 9.39
C PHE A 471 -43.74 -17.70 9.22
N THR A 472 -43.83 -16.42 9.59
CA THR A 472 -45.00 -15.56 9.32
C THR A 472 -44.79 -14.78 8.02
N ILE A 473 -45.84 -14.64 7.20
CA ILE A 473 -45.81 -13.80 5.99
C ILE A 473 -46.48 -12.46 6.29
N GLU A 474 -45.79 -11.36 5.99
CA GLU A 474 -46.33 -10.00 6.06
C GLU A 474 -46.16 -9.28 4.72
N GLU A 475 -47.26 -9.09 3.99
CA GLU A 475 -47.27 -8.30 2.75
C GLU A 475 -47.54 -6.83 3.10
N ASN A 476 -46.65 -5.91 2.69
CA ASN A 476 -46.82 -4.48 2.93
C ASN A 476 -47.20 -3.74 1.63
N PRO A 477 -48.47 -3.26 1.49
CA PRO A 477 -48.95 -2.65 0.26
C PRO A 477 -48.39 -1.24 0.00
N ASP A 478 -47.79 -0.61 1.01
CA ASP A 478 -47.34 0.79 0.95
C ASP A 478 -45.83 0.93 0.70
N ILE A 479 -45.05 -0.14 0.90
CA ILE A 479 -43.59 -0.12 0.76
C ILE A 479 -43.21 -0.70 -0.59
N VAL A 480 -42.66 0.12 -1.48
CA VAL A 480 -42.17 -0.33 -2.81
C VAL A 480 -40.79 -0.96 -2.71
N GLU A 481 -39.90 -0.38 -1.90
CA GLU A 481 -38.55 -0.86 -1.62
C GLU A 481 -38.26 -0.67 -0.12
N TRP A 482 -37.73 -1.69 0.56
CA TRP A 482 -37.51 -1.64 2.00
C TRP A 482 -36.52 -0.56 2.41
N ALA A 483 -35.47 -0.34 1.62
CA ALA A 483 -34.47 0.69 1.84
C ALA A 483 -35.05 2.12 1.94
N SER A 484 -36.25 2.37 1.40
CA SER A 484 -36.90 3.68 1.48
C SER A 484 -37.60 3.96 2.82
N SER A 485 -37.89 2.91 3.59
CA SER A 485 -38.79 2.97 4.75
C SER A 485 -38.17 2.39 6.02
N VAL A 486 -37.15 1.55 5.89
CA VAL A 486 -36.43 0.90 6.98
C VAL A 486 -34.95 1.27 6.85
N PRO A 487 -34.40 2.12 7.74
CA PRO A 487 -32.99 2.55 7.67
C PRO A 487 -32.01 1.37 7.61
N ARG A 488 -32.29 0.29 8.35
CA ARG A 488 -31.41 -0.90 8.37
C ARG A 488 -31.45 -1.71 7.07
N ALA A 489 -32.49 -1.52 6.27
CA ALA A 489 -32.60 -2.12 4.95
C ALA A 489 -31.87 -1.31 3.88
N THR A 490 -31.31 -0.12 4.18
CA THR A 490 -30.46 0.58 3.22
C THR A 490 -29.29 -0.33 2.83
N GLN A 491 -29.05 -0.48 1.53
CA GLN A 491 -27.91 -1.27 1.06
C GLN A 491 -26.62 -0.53 1.44
N PRO A 492 -25.65 -1.19 2.12
CA PRO A 492 -24.36 -0.58 2.41
C PRO A 492 -23.66 -0.17 1.11
N ASP A 493 -22.91 0.93 1.15
CA ASP A 493 -22.11 1.37 0.01
C ASP A 493 -21.00 0.35 -0.28
N PHE A 494 -20.69 0.13 -1.56
CA PHE A 494 -19.53 -0.65 -1.98
C PHE A 494 -18.33 0.30 -2.05
N PRO A 495 -17.40 0.31 -1.07
CA PRO A 495 -16.31 1.27 -1.02
C PRO A 495 -15.45 1.26 -2.29
N THR A 496 -15.35 0.11 -2.94
CA THR A 496 -14.40 -0.19 -4.01
C THR A 496 -14.88 0.09 -5.44
N LEU A 497 -16.17 0.43 -5.66
CA LEU A 497 -16.67 0.77 -7.02
C LEU A 497 -16.26 2.17 -7.47
N HIS A 498 -15.87 3.03 -6.53
CA HIS A 498 -15.45 4.42 -6.78
C HIS A 498 -13.94 4.63 -6.67
N GLU A 499 -13.22 3.62 -6.17
CA GLU A 499 -11.76 3.62 -6.02
C GLU A 499 -11.13 3.01 -7.27
N THR A 500 -10.35 3.80 -8.02
CA THR A 500 -9.37 3.22 -8.95
C THR A 500 -8.04 3.20 -8.21
N PRO A 501 -7.63 2.06 -7.64
CA PRO A 501 -6.36 2.02 -6.94
C PRO A 501 -5.25 2.24 -7.95
N TYR A 502 -4.49 3.32 -7.77
CA TYR A 502 -3.29 3.57 -8.55
C TYR A 502 -2.12 2.82 -7.91
N TYR A 503 -1.44 1.99 -8.70
CA TYR A 503 -0.33 1.19 -8.20
C TYR A 503 1.00 1.62 -8.84
N TYR A 504 2.01 1.87 -7.99
CA TYR A 504 3.41 1.91 -8.40
C TYR A 504 3.97 0.49 -8.40
N TYR A 505 4.59 0.05 -9.50
CA TYR A 505 5.41 -1.16 -9.46
C TYR A 505 6.73 -0.91 -8.72
N PRO A 506 7.32 -1.91 -8.02
CA PRO A 506 8.63 -1.77 -7.37
C PRO A 506 9.71 -1.17 -8.27
N GLU A 507 9.68 -1.41 -9.57
CA GLU A 507 10.52 -0.79 -10.60
C GLU A 507 10.50 0.74 -10.53
N HIS A 508 9.34 1.34 -10.27
CA HIS A 508 9.21 2.78 -10.07
C HIS A 508 9.83 3.21 -8.74
N LEU A 509 9.65 2.42 -7.69
CA LEU A 509 10.27 2.70 -6.40
C LEU A 509 11.80 2.60 -6.46
N LEU A 510 12.34 1.80 -7.38
CA LEU A 510 13.76 1.60 -7.54
C LEU A 510 14.41 2.58 -8.53
N CYS A 511 13.68 3.04 -9.56
CA CYS A 511 14.27 3.80 -10.68
C CYS A 511 13.56 5.12 -11.03
N GLN A 512 12.35 5.41 -10.53
CA GLN A 512 11.62 6.63 -10.90
C GLN A 512 11.99 7.81 -9.99
N GLU A 513 12.44 8.91 -10.59
CA GLU A 513 12.74 10.15 -9.87
C GLU A 513 11.50 10.71 -9.16
N GLY A 514 11.68 11.12 -7.90
CA GLY A 514 10.63 11.76 -7.10
C GLY A 514 9.60 10.80 -6.49
N VAL A 515 9.74 9.49 -6.68
CA VAL A 515 8.83 8.46 -6.12
C VAL A 515 9.41 7.78 -4.88
N SER A 516 10.74 7.82 -4.69
CA SER A 516 11.45 6.99 -3.71
C SER A 516 12.64 7.68 -3.06
N THR A 517 12.88 7.37 -1.78
CA THR A 517 14.09 7.79 -1.03
C THR A 517 15.32 6.94 -1.35
N ILE A 518 15.14 5.74 -1.92
CA ILE A 518 16.22 4.77 -2.13
C ILE A 518 16.72 4.67 -3.57
N LYS A 519 16.07 5.35 -4.53
CA LYS A 519 16.42 5.29 -5.96
C LYS A 519 17.91 5.49 -6.20
N ASP A 520 18.46 6.63 -5.76
CA ASP A 520 19.85 6.97 -6.06
C ASP A 520 20.82 5.98 -5.39
N THR A 521 20.48 5.48 -4.20
CA THR A 521 21.25 4.41 -3.54
C THR A 521 21.21 3.12 -4.37
N TYR A 522 20.04 2.71 -4.85
CA TYR A 522 19.88 1.51 -5.67
C TYR A 522 20.62 1.65 -7.00
N GLU A 523 20.43 2.73 -7.76
CA GLU A 523 21.12 2.93 -9.04
C GLU A 523 22.64 2.91 -8.90
N ASN A 524 23.18 3.55 -7.86
CA ASN A 524 24.62 3.54 -7.59
C ASN A 524 25.19 2.14 -7.32
N MET A 525 24.37 1.17 -6.92
CA MET A 525 24.80 -0.22 -6.75
C MET A 525 25.00 -0.95 -8.10
N TYR A 526 24.54 -0.37 -9.20
CA TYR A 526 24.70 -0.89 -10.58
C TYR A 526 25.57 0.02 -11.45
N VAL A 527 26.16 1.08 -10.89
CA VAL A 527 27.13 1.92 -11.62
C VAL A 527 28.50 1.26 -11.55
N ASP A 528 29.11 1.06 -12.72
CA ASP A 528 30.48 0.55 -12.83
C ASP A 528 31.44 1.39 -11.97
N GLY A 529 32.21 0.73 -11.10
CA GLY A 529 33.31 1.43 -10.46
C GLY A 529 34.48 1.69 -11.41
N THR A 530 35.45 2.49 -10.95
CA THR A 530 36.53 3.02 -11.79
C THR A 530 37.66 2.03 -12.10
N ASP A 531 37.55 0.77 -11.68
CA ASP A 531 38.62 -0.23 -11.82
C ASP A 531 38.42 -1.05 -13.11
N GLU A 532 39.25 -0.78 -14.13
CA GLU A 532 39.16 -1.34 -15.49
C GLU A 532 39.39 -2.88 -15.59
N LEU A 533 39.46 -3.61 -14.46
CA LEU A 533 40.05 -4.96 -14.42
C LEU A 533 39.06 -6.14 -14.35
N ASN A 534 37.77 -5.94 -14.10
CA ASN A 534 36.78 -7.03 -14.01
C ASN A 534 35.42 -6.65 -14.63
N TYR A 535 35.46 -6.08 -15.83
CA TYR A 535 34.24 -5.84 -16.59
C TYR A 535 33.66 -7.18 -17.09
N ASP A 536 32.53 -7.64 -16.53
CA ASP A 536 31.72 -8.69 -17.14
C ASP A 536 30.91 -8.09 -18.29
N HIS A 537 31.50 -8.07 -19.50
CA HIS A 537 30.87 -7.53 -20.70
C HIS A 537 29.56 -8.21 -21.09
N ASP A 538 29.26 -9.35 -20.48
CA ASP A 538 28.16 -10.19 -20.86
C ASP A 538 26.93 -10.05 -19.93
N ASN A 539 26.97 -9.22 -18.86
CA ASN A 539 25.85 -9.17 -17.89
C ASN A 539 25.63 -7.82 -17.14
N PRO A 540 24.99 -6.81 -17.77
CA PRO A 540 24.73 -5.49 -17.19
C PRO A 540 23.63 -5.44 -16.09
N TYR A 541 23.17 -6.59 -15.59
CA TYR A 541 21.97 -6.71 -14.75
C TYR A 541 22.26 -7.10 -13.29
N HIS A 542 23.50 -6.99 -12.82
CA HIS A 542 23.87 -7.40 -11.46
C HIS A 542 24.49 -6.24 -10.68
N ALA A 543 24.13 -6.14 -9.40
CA ALA A 543 24.81 -5.22 -8.48
C ALA A 543 26.33 -5.48 -8.52
N ASP A 544 27.12 -4.41 -8.67
CA ASP A 544 28.57 -4.49 -8.85
C ASP A 544 29.23 -5.09 -7.60
N SER A 545 29.64 -6.36 -7.68
CA SER A 545 30.21 -7.08 -6.53
C SER A 545 31.59 -6.57 -6.11
N ASP A 546 32.25 -5.76 -6.94
CA ASP A 546 33.54 -5.17 -6.65
C ASP A 546 33.39 -3.87 -5.83
N HIS A 547 32.22 -3.22 -5.90
CA HIS A 547 31.96 -1.93 -5.25
C HIS A 547 30.87 -2.00 -4.16
N VAL A 548 29.92 -2.92 -4.28
CA VAL A 548 28.90 -3.20 -3.28
C VAL A 548 29.40 -4.31 -2.36
N PRO A 549 29.51 -4.12 -1.03
CA PRO A 549 29.91 -5.19 -0.14
C PRO A 549 28.87 -6.33 -0.12
N GLN A 550 29.35 -7.57 0.00
CA GLN A 550 28.50 -8.66 0.47
C GLN A 550 28.09 -8.40 1.93
N ILE A 551 26.92 -8.86 2.37
CA ILE A 551 26.45 -8.69 3.75
C ILE A 551 27.40 -9.29 4.82
N THR A 552 28.28 -10.21 4.42
CA THR A 552 29.31 -10.85 5.25
C THR A 552 30.73 -10.36 4.94
N ASP A 553 30.89 -9.18 4.35
CA ASP A 553 32.19 -8.58 4.09
C ASP A 553 32.96 -8.34 5.40
N ASP A 554 34.28 -8.47 5.37
CA ASP A 554 35.15 -8.30 6.55
C ASP A 554 35.03 -6.88 7.16
N ARG A 555 34.60 -5.88 6.39
CA ARG A 555 34.29 -4.52 6.87
C ARG A 555 33.20 -4.51 7.94
N PHE A 556 32.21 -5.40 7.85
CA PHE A 556 31.11 -5.52 8.80
C PHE A 556 31.45 -6.42 10.00
N ARG A 557 32.62 -7.04 10.01
CA ARG A 557 32.93 -8.08 10.96
C ARG A 557 32.96 -7.57 12.40
N ASN A 558 32.15 -8.20 13.24
CA ASN A 558 31.98 -7.86 14.65
C ASN A 558 32.84 -8.71 15.59
N LYS A 559 34.04 -9.11 15.15
CA LYS A 559 35.03 -9.81 15.99
C LYS A 559 36.36 -9.09 16.01
N ASN A 560 36.96 -9.05 17.18
CA ASN A 560 38.35 -8.65 17.38
C ASN A 560 39.30 -9.76 16.90
N SER A 561 40.58 -9.42 16.75
CA SER A 561 41.61 -10.39 16.34
C SER A 561 41.78 -11.55 17.34
N ASP A 562 41.32 -11.40 18.58
CA ASP A 562 41.32 -12.44 19.63
C ASP A 562 40.05 -13.32 19.62
N GLY A 563 39.11 -13.06 18.72
CA GLY A 563 37.85 -13.79 18.57
C GLY A 563 36.71 -13.30 19.45
N THR A 564 36.91 -12.27 20.29
CA THR A 564 35.84 -11.66 21.09
C THR A 564 34.94 -10.74 20.25
N TYR A 565 33.67 -10.58 20.63
CA TYR A 565 32.76 -9.67 19.94
C TYR A 565 33.09 -8.20 20.25
N LYS A 566 32.99 -7.32 19.25
CA LYS A 566 33.18 -5.87 19.47
C LYS A 566 31.94 -5.27 20.12
N GLU A 567 30.77 -5.68 19.64
CA GLU A 567 29.46 -5.23 20.09
C GLU A 567 28.58 -6.44 20.43
N GLU A 568 27.88 -6.36 21.56
CA GLU A 568 26.85 -7.33 21.97
C GLU A 568 25.56 -6.56 22.24
N PHE A 569 24.43 -7.14 21.85
CA PHE A 569 23.11 -6.54 22.00
C PHE A 569 22.34 -7.32 23.05
N LYS A 570 21.76 -6.62 24.02
CA LYS A 570 21.02 -7.24 25.12
C LYS A 570 19.65 -6.62 25.21
N ASP A 571 18.68 -7.44 25.56
CA ASP A 571 17.34 -6.96 25.91
C ASP A 571 17.45 -6.01 27.12
N PRO A 572 16.92 -4.78 27.02
CA PRO A 572 16.95 -3.82 28.12
C PRO A 572 16.06 -4.21 29.31
N THR A 573 15.17 -5.21 29.15
CA THR A 573 14.24 -5.65 30.20
C THR A 573 14.98 -6.11 31.46
N PRO A 574 14.69 -5.54 32.64
CA PRO A 574 15.38 -5.89 33.88
C PRO A 574 15.31 -7.38 34.21
N GLY A 575 16.47 -8.02 34.34
CA GLY A 575 16.57 -9.45 34.67
C GLY A 575 16.48 -10.39 33.46
N SER A 576 16.30 -9.87 32.24
CA SER A 576 16.41 -10.65 31.01
C SER A 576 17.85 -11.11 30.79
N ASP A 577 18.00 -12.34 30.30
CA ASP A 577 19.28 -12.88 29.84
C ASP A 577 19.31 -13.06 28.32
N ALA A 578 18.34 -12.48 27.62
CA ALA A 578 18.30 -12.40 26.17
C ALA A 578 19.47 -11.57 25.65
N VAL A 579 20.18 -12.13 24.67
CA VAL A 579 21.42 -11.56 24.13
C VAL A 579 21.55 -11.95 22.66
N TYR A 580 22.07 -11.03 21.86
CA TYR A 580 22.43 -11.25 20.47
C TYR A 580 23.87 -10.78 20.22
N ARG A 581 24.69 -11.69 19.70
CA ARG A 581 26.11 -11.51 19.38
C ARG A 581 26.29 -11.76 17.88
N PRO A 582 26.02 -10.76 17.03
CA PRO A 582 26.14 -10.93 15.59
C PRO A 582 27.60 -11.13 15.20
N ASP A 583 27.86 -11.97 14.21
CA ASP A 583 29.16 -12.09 13.55
C ASP A 583 29.46 -10.86 12.67
N TYR A 584 28.43 -10.20 12.16
CA TYR A 584 28.51 -9.02 11.29
C TYR A 584 27.53 -7.92 11.72
N VAL A 585 28.00 -6.67 11.79
CA VAL A 585 27.19 -5.46 12.02
C VAL A 585 27.27 -4.60 10.75
N VAL A 586 26.17 -4.55 10.01
CA VAL A 586 26.03 -3.90 8.71
C VAL A 586 25.45 -2.50 8.91
N THR A 587 26.10 -1.48 8.36
CA THR A 587 25.71 -0.07 8.48
C THR A 587 25.65 0.67 7.14
N GLU A 588 25.73 -0.06 6.03
CA GLU A 588 25.62 0.47 4.67
C GLU A 588 24.96 -0.55 3.73
N SER A 589 24.48 -0.08 2.58
CA SER A 589 23.85 -0.92 1.56
C SER A 589 24.78 -2.02 1.06
N CYS A 590 24.23 -3.20 0.82
CA CYS A 590 24.99 -4.42 0.53
C CYS A 590 24.19 -5.39 -0.35
N TYR A 591 24.77 -6.54 -0.67
CA TYR A 591 24.04 -7.63 -1.34
C TYR A 591 24.11 -8.95 -0.57
N ILE A 592 23.13 -9.82 -0.82
CA ILE A 592 23.13 -11.23 -0.41
C ILE A 592 23.17 -12.09 -1.67
N ASN A 593 24.17 -12.95 -1.76
CA ASN A 593 24.27 -13.97 -2.81
C ASN A 593 24.11 -15.37 -2.21
N VAL A 594 25.18 -15.90 -1.62
CA VAL A 594 25.17 -17.16 -0.87
C VAL A 594 25.48 -16.84 0.59
N LEU A 595 24.55 -17.17 1.48
CA LEU A 595 24.73 -17.02 2.92
C LEU A 595 24.81 -18.41 3.58
N GLY A 596 25.81 -18.65 4.41
CA GLY A 596 25.92 -19.91 5.18
C GLY A 596 27.26 -20.65 5.12
N GLU A 597 28.20 -20.22 4.27
CA GLU A 597 29.60 -20.67 4.28
C GLU A 597 30.49 -19.49 4.66
N ASP A 598 31.03 -19.46 5.88
CA ASP A 598 32.25 -18.68 6.13
C ASP A 598 33.33 -19.24 5.19
N SER A 599 34.09 -18.37 4.52
CA SER A 599 35.30 -18.70 3.77
C SER A 599 36.37 -19.49 4.57
N ARG A 600 36.11 -19.78 5.85
CA ARG A 600 36.88 -20.59 6.80
C ARG A 600 36.23 -21.92 7.23
N GLY A 601 35.01 -22.24 6.77
CA GLY A 601 34.40 -23.56 7.00
C GLY A 601 33.66 -23.77 8.32
N ASP A 602 33.21 -22.71 9.00
CA ASP A 602 32.31 -22.85 10.16
C ASP A 602 30.87 -23.18 9.71
N ALA A 603 30.40 -24.38 10.05
CA ALA A 603 29.09 -24.94 9.65
C ALA A 603 27.88 -24.33 10.39
N GLY A 604 28.04 -23.20 11.09
CA GLY A 604 27.12 -22.70 12.12
C GLY A 604 26.12 -21.63 11.68
N GLY A 605 26.04 -21.32 10.38
CA GLY A 605 25.21 -20.25 9.81
C GLY A 605 25.64 -18.83 10.22
N ALA A 606 25.16 -17.81 9.51
CA ALA A 606 25.58 -16.42 9.68
C ALA A 606 24.63 -15.62 10.59
N TYR A 607 25.20 -14.92 11.57
CA TYR A 607 24.46 -14.07 12.51
C TYR A 607 24.78 -12.61 12.17
N ILE A 608 23.79 -11.90 11.65
CA ILE A 608 23.92 -10.57 11.08
C ILE A 608 23.01 -9.62 11.85
N LEU A 609 23.53 -8.44 12.15
CA LEU A 609 22.73 -7.30 12.57
C LEU A 609 22.84 -6.21 11.50
N ILE A 610 21.71 -5.70 11.01
CA ILE A 610 21.64 -4.48 10.23
C ILE A 610 21.28 -3.35 11.20
N ASP A 611 22.23 -2.45 11.47
CA ASP A 611 22.09 -1.39 12.48
C ASP A 611 21.78 -0.05 11.80
N VAL A 612 20.47 0.20 11.63
CA VAL A 612 19.94 1.41 11.01
C VAL A 612 20.17 2.63 11.90
N ASP A 613 20.07 2.45 13.22
CA ASP A 613 20.34 3.53 14.18
C ASP A 613 21.75 4.08 14.05
N LYS A 614 22.73 3.21 13.76
CA LYS A 614 24.12 3.59 13.57
C LYS A 614 24.36 4.15 12.17
N ALA A 615 23.67 3.65 11.16
CA ALA A 615 23.78 4.10 9.78
C ALA A 615 23.19 5.51 9.57
N LYS A 616 22.10 5.85 10.27
CA LYS A 616 21.37 7.13 10.12
C LYS A 616 20.94 7.42 8.67
N LYS A 617 20.53 6.37 7.97
CA LYS A 617 19.99 6.40 6.60
C LYS A 617 19.32 5.07 6.27
N ASP A 618 18.50 5.06 5.22
CA ASP A 618 17.96 3.84 4.63
C ASP A 618 19.10 2.89 4.17
N ILE A 619 18.88 1.59 4.34
CA ILE A 619 19.81 0.54 3.89
C ILE A 619 19.12 -0.31 2.83
N VAL A 620 19.76 -0.45 1.68
CA VAL A 620 19.29 -1.30 0.58
C VAL A 620 20.10 -2.60 0.57
N VAL A 621 19.40 -3.74 0.58
CA VAL A 621 19.97 -5.09 0.52
C VAL A 621 19.50 -5.77 -0.75
N VAL A 622 20.39 -5.90 -1.74
CA VAL A 622 20.07 -6.57 -3.01
C VAL A 622 20.12 -8.08 -2.83
N LEU A 623 19.02 -8.76 -3.15
CA LEU A 623 18.92 -10.22 -3.21
C LEU A 623 19.33 -10.70 -4.60
N LYS A 624 20.59 -11.15 -4.75
CA LYS A 624 21.18 -11.57 -6.04
C LYS A 624 20.38 -12.67 -6.71
N ASP A 625 20.22 -12.56 -8.02
CA ASP A 625 19.54 -13.60 -8.80
C ASP A 625 20.25 -14.96 -8.69
N GLY A 626 19.48 -16.01 -8.41
CA GLY A 626 19.96 -17.35 -8.11
C GLY A 626 20.56 -17.51 -6.71
N GLY A 627 20.56 -16.46 -5.90
CA GLY A 627 21.07 -16.46 -4.53
C GLY A 627 20.22 -17.29 -3.58
N TYR A 628 20.84 -17.77 -2.51
CA TYR A 628 20.15 -18.53 -1.48
C TYR A 628 20.87 -18.49 -0.12
N THR A 629 20.13 -18.80 0.94
CA THR A 629 20.71 -19.06 2.28
C THR A 629 20.85 -20.56 2.54
N ARG A 630 21.79 -20.96 3.41
CA ARG A 630 22.00 -22.33 3.92
C ARG A 630 22.44 -22.27 5.38
N ASN A 631 22.23 -23.35 6.11
CA ASN A 631 22.43 -23.42 7.57
C ASN A 631 21.56 -22.39 8.33
N ASN A 632 21.49 -22.49 9.66
CA ASN A 632 20.66 -21.59 10.47
C ASN A 632 21.19 -20.15 10.44
N ASN A 633 20.53 -19.24 9.71
CA ASN A 633 20.94 -17.84 9.62
C ASN A 633 20.03 -16.95 10.45
N MET A 634 20.59 -15.86 10.99
CA MET A 634 19.84 -14.82 11.69
C MET A 634 20.20 -13.46 11.10
N ILE A 635 19.21 -12.73 10.61
CA ILE A 635 19.34 -11.39 10.05
C ILE A 635 18.40 -10.50 10.87
N LEU A 636 18.93 -9.84 11.89
CA LEU A 636 18.14 -8.97 12.75
C LEU A 636 18.33 -7.51 12.34
N VAL A 637 17.28 -6.70 12.42
CA VAL A 637 17.32 -5.26 12.15
C VAL A 637 17.18 -4.51 13.45
N LYS A 638 18.11 -3.60 13.73
CA LYS A 638 18.03 -2.70 14.88
C LYS A 638 17.64 -1.31 14.39
N ASN A 639 16.46 -0.89 14.80
CA ASN A 639 15.99 0.47 14.66
C ASN A 639 15.23 0.87 15.93
N THR A 640 15.66 1.95 16.58
CA THR A 640 15.10 2.42 17.86
C THR A 640 14.06 3.52 17.70
N THR A 641 13.89 4.04 16.49
CA THR A 641 12.74 4.90 16.20
C THR A 641 11.48 4.04 16.31
N ASP A 642 10.51 4.48 17.10
CA ASP A 642 9.19 3.86 17.06
C ASP A 642 8.50 4.39 15.78
N PRO A 643 8.15 3.50 14.83
CA PRO A 643 7.51 3.89 13.57
C PRO A 643 6.14 4.55 13.81
N ASP A 644 5.56 4.38 14.99
CA ASP A 644 4.29 4.99 15.37
C ASP A 644 4.46 6.39 16.03
N ASP A 645 5.70 6.83 16.36
CA ASP A 645 5.98 8.06 17.13
C ASP A 645 6.16 9.34 16.27
N ASN A 646 5.80 9.32 15.00
CA ASN A 646 5.89 10.47 14.09
C ASN A 646 7.30 11.12 14.03
N ASP A 647 8.35 10.31 13.94
CA ASP A 647 9.74 10.81 13.80
C ASP A 647 10.13 10.99 12.32
N PRO A 648 10.32 12.23 11.82
CA PRO A 648 10.75 12.48 10.44
C PRO A 648 12.19 12.01 10.13
N ASN A 649 12.94 11.55 11.13
CA ASN A 649 14.27 10.96 10.95
C ASN A 649 14.25 9.42 10.88
N GLU A 650 13.07 8.84 10.69
CA GLU A 650 12.92 7.40 10.52
C GLU A 650 13.64 6.90 9.26
N HIS A 651 14.23 5.71 9.37
CA HIS A 651 14.98 5.06 8.31
C HIS A 651 14.63 3.59 8.24
N PHE A 652 14.75 3.01 7.04
CA PHE A 652 14.20 1.70 6.75
C PHE A 652 15.22 0.76 6.10
N VAL A 653 14.94 -0.54 6.17
CA VAL A 653 15.71 -1.56 5.47
C VAL A 653 14.87 -2.12 4.32
N TYR A 654 15.42 -2.02 3.12
CA TYR A 654 14.77 -2.49 1.89
C TYR A 654 15.52 -3.69 1.32
N PHE A 655 14.92 -4.86 1.39
CA PHE A 655 15.34 -6.04 0.64
C PHE A 655 14.75 -5.96 -0.77
N VAL A 656 15.59 -5.88 -1.78
CA VAL A 656 15.16 -5.60 -3.15
C VAL A 656 15.63 -6.72 -4.09
N SER A 657 14.85 -7.03 -5.10
CA SER A 657 15.23 -8.00 -6.11
C SER A 657 16.35 -7.48 -7.03
N ASP A 658 17.29 -8.35 -7.43
CA ASP A 658 18.40 -8.06 -8.36
C ASP A 658 17.92 -7.99 -9.81
N SER A 659 17.05 -7.02 -10.08
CA SER A 659 16.33 -6.86 -11.34
C SER A 659 17.04 -5.90 -12.32
N GLY A 660 18.00 -5.13 -11.83
CA GLY A 660 18.71 -4.11 -12.60
C GLY A 660 18.00 -2.75 -12.62
N VAL A 661 18.68 -1.78 -13.22
CA VAL A 661 18.16 -0.42 -13.46
C VAL A 661 17.54 -0.37 -14.85
N GLY A 662 16.31 0.13 -14.95
CA GLY A 662 15.55 0.16 -16.19
C GLY A 662 14.78 1.47 -16.39
N THR A 663 13.97 1.52 -17.46
CA THR A 663 13.19 2.72 -17.83
C THR A 663 11.77 2.62 -17.31
N THR A 664 11.35 3.63 -16.54
CA THR A 664 10.02 3.75 -15.94
C THR A 664 9.29 5.00 -16.43
N TYR A 665 7.97 4.98 -16.39
CA TYR A 665 7.12 6.08 -16.84
C TYR A 665 6.01 6.36 -15.83
N ASN A 666 6.11 7.52 -15.17
CA ASN A 666 5.01 8.06 -14.38
C ASN A 666 3.92 8.69 -15.29
N GLU A 667 3.15 7.84 -15.96
CA GLU A 667 2.04 8.26 -16.83
C GLU A 667 0.89 8.88 -16.03
N TYR A 668 0.84 8.63 -14.71
CA TYR A 668 -0.08 9.27 -13.79
C TYR A 668 0.21 10.75 -13.57
N ALA A 669 1.48 11.16 -13.47
CA ALA A 669 1.83 12.57 -13.35
C ALA A 669 1.71 13.33 -14.69
N THR A 670 1.84 12.63 -15.82
CA THR A 670 2.08 13.25 -17.13
C THR A 670 0.91 13.19 -18.11
N SER A 671 -0.09 12.30 -17.92
CA SER A 671 -1.24 12.22 -18.82
C SER A 671 -2.25 13.35 -18.54
N THR A 672 -2.62 14.11 -19.58
CA THR A 672 -3.57 15.23 -19.51
C THR A 672 -4.97 14.90 -20.08
N ALA A 673 -5.15 13.68 -20.62
CA ALA A 673 -6.34 13.34 -21.41
C ALA A 673 -7.13 12.11 -20.91
N THR A 674 -6.50 11.16 -20.20
CA THR A 674 -7.18 10.02 -19.56
C THR A 674 -6.28 9.48 -18.45
N PRO A 675 -6.72 9.44 -17.17
CA PRO A 675 -5.94 8.81 -16.11
C PRO A 675 -5.75 7.32 -16.47
N ARG A 676 -4.50 6.86 -16.53
CA ARG A 676 -4.23 5.42 -16.58
C ARG A 676 -4.32 4.87 -15.14
N PRO A 677 -4.92 3.69 -14.94
CA PRO A 677 -5.09 3.11 -13.61
C PRO A 677 -3.79 2.58 -13.01
N GLU A 678 -2.71 2.46 -13.80
CA GLU A 678 -1.41 1.98 -13.34
C GLU A 678 -0.24 2.71 -14.02
N SER A 679 0.89 2.74 -13.30
CA SER A 679 2.20 3.15 -13.84
C SER A 679 2.72 2.13 -14.85
N THR A 680 3.56 2.55 -15.81
CA THR A 680 4.12 1.64 -16.82
C THR A 680 5.64 1.76 -16.90
N TYR A 681 6.29 0.70 -17.34
CA TYR A 681 7.74 0.63 -17.49
C TYR A 681 8.10 -0.29 -18.64
N ASP A 682 9.34 -0.21 -19.11
CA ASP A 682 9.82 -1.09 -20.18
C ASP A 682 10.25 -2.44 -19.61
N HIS A 683 9.37 -3.44 -19.72
CA HIS A 683 9.63 -4.81 -19.28
C HIS A 683 10.92 -5.41 -19.85
N SER A 684 11.41 -4.95 -21.01
CA SER A 684 12.65 -5.47 -21.61
C SER A 684 13.92 -4.97 -20.90
N THR A 685 13.79 -3.95 -20.04
CA THR A 685 14.91 -3.36 -19.32
C THR A 685 15.14 -3.95 -17.93
N PHE A 686 14.23 -4.80 -17.44
CA PHE A 686 14.33 -5.44 -16.13
C PHE A 686 14.43 -6.96 -16.25
N LYS A 687 15.19 -7.56 -15.33
CA LYS A 687 15.30 -9.01 -15.16
C LYS A 687 14.21 -9.52 -14.21
N THR A 688 13.87 -10.80 -14.32
CA THR A 688 12.95 -11.52 -13.42
C THR A 688 13.75 -12.43 -12.46
N PRO A 689 14.36 -11.91 -11.39
CA PRO A 689 15.30 -12.65 -10.56
C PRO A 689 14.60 -13.64 -9.62
N THR A 690 15.36 -14.63 -9.14
CA THR A 690 14.92 -15.59 -8.13
C THR A 690 15.85 -15.58 -6.92
N PHE A 691 15.32 -15.56 -5.69
CA PHE A 691 16.08 -15.72 -4.45
C PHE A 691 15.41 -16.70 -3.49
N GLU A 692 16.18 -17.45 -2.69
CA GLU A 692 15.65 -18.42 -1.75
C GLU A 692 16.25 -18.37 -0.34
N PHE A 693 15.42 -18.08 0.66
CA PHE A 693 15.75 -18.32 2.07
C PHE A 693 15.53 -19.79 2.42
N ARG A 694 16.60 -20.54 2.68
CA ARG A 694 16.58 -21.95 3.13
C ARG A 694 16.97 -22.08 4.60
N ASP A 695 16.84 -23.29 5.13
CA ASP A 695 17.51 -23.75 6.35
C ASP A 695 17.34 -22.83 7.57
N ASN A 696 16.13 -22.72 8.12
CA ASN A 696 15.85 -22.03 9.40
C ASN A 696 16.40 -20.59 9.46
N THR A 697 16.19 -19.82 8.39
CA THR A 697 16.61 -18.42 8.37
C THR A 697 15.60 -17.56 9.12
N VAL A 698 16.06 -16.73 10.05
CA VAL A 698 15.23 -15.76 10.79
C VAL A 698 15.55 -14.35 10.32
N ILE A 699 14.55 -13.61 9.87
CA ILE A 699 14.62 -12.18 9.53
C ILE A 699 13.58 -11.45 10.37
N MET A 700 14.04 -10.55 11.25
CA MET A 700 13.15 -9.92 12.24
C MET A 700 13.71 -8.60 12.77
N ASP A 701 12.82 -7.75 13.29
CA ASP A 701 13.23 -6.66 14.17
C ASP A 701 13.90 -7.20 15.45
N LEU A 702 14.96 -6.54 15.91
CA LEU A 702 15.75 -6.98 17.06
C LEU A 702 14.92 -6.98 18.36
N ASP A 703 14.06 -6.00 18.56
CA ASP A 703 13.22 -5.90 19.76
C ASP A 703 12.13 -6.96 19.75
N SER A 704 11.47 -7.14 18.60
CA SER A 704 10.53 -8.23 18.38
C SER A 704 11.19 -9.60 18.63
N TYR A 705 12.42 -9.79 18.17
CA TYR A 705 13.19 -11.01 18.41
C TYR A 705 13.42 -11.27 19.91
N PHE A 706 13.85 -10.28 20.68
CA PHE A 706 14.11 -10.46 22.12
C PHE A 706 12.86 -10.86 22.90
N HIS A 707 11.69 -10.40 22.49
CA HIS A 707 10.40 -10.72 23.11
C HIS A 707 9.73 -11.98 22.56
N SER A 708 10.28 -12.57 21.50
CA SER A 708 9.74 -13.76 20.84
C SER A 708 10.18 -15.08 21.49
N ASN A 709 9.61 -16.18 21.02
CA ASN A 709 10.03 -17.57 21.28
C ASN A 709 10.61 -18.26 20.03
N VAL A 710 11.05 -17.47 19.03
CA VAL A 710 11.36 -17.90 17.67
C VAL A 710 12.55 -18.86 17.59
N TYR A 711 13.73 -18.42 18.04
CA TYR A 711 14.94 -19.21 17.91
C TYR A 711 15.91 -18.87 19.04
N ASN A 712 16.52 -19.90 19.62
CA ASN A 712 17.54 -19.78 20.65
C ASN A 712 18.75 -20.64 20.27
N ASP A 713 19.91 -20.01 20.11
CA ASP A 713 21.21 -20.69 20.00
C ASP A 713 21.77 -20.93 21.40
N VAL A 714 21.25 -21.94 22.10
CA VAL A 714 21.73 -22.28 23.44
C VAL A 714 22.95 -23.18 23.35
N ASN A 715 24.14 -22.58 23.46
CA ASN A 715 25.34 -23.31 23.82
C ASN A 715 25.35 -23.51 25.35
N GLY A 716 25.78 -24.68 25.84
CA GLY A 716 25.87 -24.95 27.28
C GLY A 716 26.83 -24.02 28.06
N ASP A 717 27.55 -23.17 27.34
CA ASP A 717 28.39 -22.08 27.84
C ASP A 717 27.77 -20.72 27.46
N PRO A 718 27.24 -19.93 28.43
CA PRO A 718 26.63 -18.63 28.19
C PRO A 718 27.54 -17.61 27.50
N SER A 719 28.86 -17.77 27.59
CA SER A 719 29.84 -16.92 26.88
C SER A 719 29.92 -17.22 25.38
N LYS A 720 29.38 -18.36 24.96
CA LYS A 720 29.36 -18.83 23.56
C LYS A 720 27.99 -18.79 22.91
N THR A 721 26.92 -18.62 23.70
CA THR A 721 25.56 -18.37 23.21
C THR A 721 25.56 -17.17 22.29
N ARG A 722 25.26 -17.33 21.00
CA ARG A 722 25.23 -16.19 20.07
C ARG A 722 23.90 -15.48 20.07
N ALA A 723 22.81 -16.20 20.26
CA ALA A 723 21.48 -15.64 20.21
C ALA A 723 20.57 -16.32 21.25
N LYS A 724 19.91 -15.50 22.06
CA LYS A 724 18.93 -15.91 23.04
C LYS A 724 17.81 -14.87 23.14
N CYS A 725 16.57 -15.31 23.12
CA CYS A 725 15.36 -14.52 23.36
C CYS A 725 14.71 -14.92 24.70
N SER A 726 13.71 -14.14 25.11
CA SER A 726 13.01 -14.30 26.40
C SER A 726 11.95 -15.41 26.42
N GLY A 727 11.49 -15.89 25.25
CA GLY A 727 10.50 -16.97 25.14
C GLY A 727 9.04 -16.53 25.26
N GLY A 728 8.73 -15.26 25.00
CA GLY A 728 7.36 -14.71 25.02
C GLY A 728 6.55 -14.98 23.75
N SER A 729 5.23 -14.82 23.85
CA SER A 729 4.33 -14.77 22.69
C SER A 729 4.36 -13.36 22.08
N LEU A 730 4.34 -13.25 20.75
CA LEU A 730 4.13 -11.96 20.07
C LEU A 730 2.63 -11.76 19.82
N ASN A 731 2.19 -10.53 20.02
CA ASN A 731 0.81 -10.10 19.82
C ASN A 731 0.79 -9.18 18.59
N PRO A 732 0.29 -9.65 17.43
CA PRO A 732 0.14 -8.79 16.26
C PRO A 732 -0.97 -7.75 16.47
N THR A 733 -1.86 -7.94 17.45
CA THR A 733 -3.03 -7.08 17.69
C THR A 733 -2.80 -6.04 18.78
N ALA A 734 -3.55 -4.94 18.76
CA ALA A 734 -3.58 -3.96 19.86
C ALA A 734 -4.51 -4.40 21.01
N ASP A 735 -5.14 -5.57 20.89
CA ASP A 735 -6.06 -6.10 21.87
C ASP A 735 -5.30 -6.50 23.15
N LYS A 736 -5.73 -5.91 24.26
CA LYS A 736 -5.17 -6.11 25.60
C LYS A 736 -5.52 -7.48 26.18
N GLU A 737 -6.52 -8.17 25.62
CA GLU A 737 -6.90 -9.53 26.01
C GLU A 737 -5.96 -10.58 25.43
N TYR A 738 -5.27 -10.28 24.32
CA TYR A 738 -4.21 -11.14 23.79
C TYR A 738 -2.93 -10.97 24.61
N ILE A 739 -2.45 -12.08 25.18
CA ILE A 739 -1.26 -12.13 26.01
C ILE A 739 -0.03 -12.19 25.11
N GLY A 740 0.84 -11.18 25.15
CA GLY A 740 2.10 -11.18 24.40
C GLY A 740 2.71 -9.79 24.25
N TYR A 741 3.94 -9.71 23.72
CA TYR A 741 4.58 -8.46 23.35
C TYR A 741 3.92 -7.91 22.09
N LYS A 742 3.43 -6.66 22.15
CA LYS A 742 2.75 -6.00 21.03
C LYS A 742 3.76 -5.73 19.92
N LEU A 743 3.46 -6.19 18.71
CA LEU A 743 4.27 -5.85 17.54
C LEU A 743 4.01 -4.41 17.10
N HIS A 744 5.07 -3.75 16.65
CA HIS A 744 5.04 -2.39 16.11
C HIS A 744 4.99 -2.40 14.58
N SER A 745 4.76 -1.23 13.99
CA SER A 745 4.89 -1.06 12.55
C SER A 745 6.28 -1.46 12.06
N ASN A 746 6.39 -1.97 10.83
CA ASN A 746 7.63 -2.56 10.35
C ASN A 746 8.63 -1.55 9.78
N HIS A 747 9.91 -1.81 10.06
CA HIS A 747 11.04 -1.13 9.40
C HIS A 747 11.63 -1.91 8.22
N ILE A 748 11.12 -3.13 7.97
CA ILE A 748 11.68 -4.09 7.03
C ILE A 748 10.73 -4.24 5.85
N PHE A 749 11.19 -3.86 4.67
CA PHE A 749 10.42 -3.88 3.43
C PHE A 749 11.07 -4.80 2.40
N TYR A 750 10.24 -5.60 1.72
CA TYR A 750 10.65 -6.39 0.56
C TYR A 750 9.99 -5.82 -0.68
N LEU A 751 10.83 -5.41 -1.65
CA LEU A 751 10.40 -4.89 -2.93
C LEU A 751 10.77 -5.90 -4.02
N GLY A 752 9.78 -6.64 -4.52
CA GLY A 752 9.96 -7.63 -5.58
C GLY A 752 9.42 -7.10 -6.90
N THR A 753 10.30 -6.83 -7.86
CA THR A 753 9.89 -6.41 -9.21
C THR A 753 9.03 -7.48 -9.90
N GLU A 754 8.33 -7.11 -10.96
CA GLU A 754 7.51 -8.02 -11.74
C GLU A 754 8.28 -9.27 -12.18
N GLY A 755 7.62 -10.42 -12.09
CA GLY A 755 8.17 -11.72 -12.46
C GLY A 755 9.25 -12.25 -11.51
N SER A 756 9.74 -11.44 -10.57
CA SER A 756 10.68 -11.91 -9.55
C SER A 756 10.06 -13.00 -8.68
N THR A 757 10.88 -13.89 -8.13
CA THR A 757 10.42 -14.93 -7.22
C THR A 757 11.22 -14.96 -5.92
N LEU A 758 10.51 -14.86 -4.80
CA LEU A 758 11.04 -15.07 -3.46
C LEU A 758 10.56 -16.42 -2.91
N TYR A 759 11.51 -17.29 -2.57
CA TYR A 759 11.26 -18.58 -1.95
C TYR A 759 11.64 -18.56 -0.47
N LEU A 760 10.76 -19.08 0.39
CA LEU A 760 11.07 -19.45 1.77
C LEU A 760 10.95 -20.97 1.88
N SER A 761 12.07 -21.69 1.75
CA SER A 761 12.08 -23.14 1.80
C SER A 761 12.44 -23.67 3.18
N ARG A 762 11.63 -24.66 3.63
CA ARG A 762 11.69 -25.40 4.91
C ARG A 762 10.90 -24.80 6.07
N ASN A 763 10.60 -25.72 6.99
CA ASN A 763 9.54 -25.66 8.01
C ASN A 763 9.83 -24.78 9.23
N GLU A 764 10.84 -23.91 9.20
CA GLU A 764 11.28 -23.10 10.36
C GLU A 764 11.93 -21.75 9.92
N THR A 765 11.84 -21.35 8.65
CA THR A 765 12.24 -20.00 8.20
C THR A 765 11.19 -19.00 8.65
N ILE A 766 11.64 -17.92 9.30
CA ILE A 766 10.79 -16.88 9.87
C ILE A 766 11.16 -15.54 9.27
N MET A 767 10.14 -14.80 8.84
CA MET A 767 10.28 -13.47 8.26
C MET A 767 9.21 -12.58 8.88
N GLN A 768 9.63 -11.47 9.48
CA GLN A 768 8.80 -10.31 9.83
C GLN A 768 9.15 -9.20 8.84
N ALA A 769 8.26 -8.88 7.91
CA ALA A 769 8.47 -7.82 6.92
C ALA A 769 7.17 -7.39 6.22
N CYS A 770 7.17 -6.19 5.63
CA CYS A 770 6.16 -5.76 4.65
C CYS A 770 6.60 -6.19 3.25
N LEU A 771 5.76 -6.87 2.47
CA LEU A 771 6.10 -7.37 1.13
C LEU A 771 5.30 -6.66 0.04
N TYR A 772 5.92 -5.66 -0.55
CA TYR A 772 5.35 -4.97 -1.69
C TYR A 772 5.91 -5.53 -3.00
N MET A 773 5.15 -6.42 -3.61
CA MET A 773 5.62 -7.19 -4.77
C MET A 773 4.50 -7.49 -5.79
N PRO A 774 3.81 -6.46 -6.30
CA PRO A 774 2.82 -6.64 -7.36
C PRO A 774 3.48 -7.32 -8.56
N ARG A 775 2.82 -8.35 -9.08
CA ARG A 775 3.22 -9.20 -10.22
C ARG A 775 4.50 -10.01 -9.99
N ALA A 776 4.97 -10.10 -8.75
CA ALA A 776 6.01 -11.04 -8.33
C ALA A 776 5.41 -12.31 -7.72
N THR A 777 6.29 -13.27 -7.41
CA THR A 777 5.95 -14.58 -6.88
C THR A 777 6.51 -14.77 -5.47
N TYR A 778 5.67 -15.17 -4.53
CA TYR A 778 6.09 -15.52 -3.16
C TYR A 778 5.71 -16.97 -2.83
N LYS A 779 6.70 -17.81 -2.51
CA LYS A 779 6.49 -19.25 -2.27
C LYS A 779 7.03 -19.67 -0.91
N ILE A 780 6.23 -20.40 -0.13
CA ILE A 780 6.66 -21.01 1.13
C ILE A 780 6.32 -22.51 1.19
N TYR A 781 7.26 -23.33 1.67
CA TYR A 781 7.11 -24.79 1.82
C TYR A 781 7.08 -25.21 3.30
N ASN A 782 5.93 -25.74 3.80
CA ASN A 782 5.78 -26.30 5.16
C ASN A 782 5.40 -27.81 5.16
N LYS A 783 5.52 -28.51 6.30
CA LYS A 783 5.26 -29.96 6.53
C LYS A 783 3.81 -30.34 6.21
N GLY A 784 3.51 -30.43 4.93
CA GLY A 784 2.29 -31.02 4.39
C GLY A 784 1.39 -30.07 3.60
N LYS A 785 1.57 -28.73 3.67
CA LYS A 785 0.76 -27.75 2.91
C LYS A 785 1.57 -26.49 2.63
N ALA A 786 1.72 -26.13 1.35
CA ALA A 786 2.46 -24.96 0.91
C ALA A 786 1.52 -23.75 0.85
N LEU A 787 1.84 -22.64 1.52
CA LEU A 787 1.24 -21.37 1.13
C LEU A 787 1.94 -20.96 -0.17
N LYS A 788 1.17 -20.94 -1.27
CA LYS A 788 1.70 -20.67 -2.60
C LYS A 788 1.04 -19.41 -3.15
N ILE A 789 1.70 -18.27 -3.03
CA ILE A 789 1.31 -17.04 -3.71
C ILE A 789 2.03 -17.02 -5.06
N ASP A 790 1.52 -17.80 -6.01
CA ASP A 790 2.13 -18.01 -7.33
C ASP A 790 1.27 -17.37 -8.43
N PRO A 791 1.80 -16.38 -9.17
CA PRO A 791 1.25 -16.02 -10.45
C PRO A 791 1.48 -17.15 -11.46
N TYR A 792 0.41 -17.81 -11.89
CA TYR A 792 0.49 -18.81 -12.94
C TYR A 792 0.44 -18.10 -14.32
N PHE A 793 1.60 -17.90 -14.95
CA PHE A 793 1.78 -17.15 -16.19
C PHE A 793 1.34 -17.88 -17.48
N THR A 794 0.16 -18.49 -17.52
CA THR A 794 -0.32 -19.15 -18.76
C THR A 794 -1.03 -18.21 -19.72
N ASN A 795 -1.34 -16.99 -19.30
CA ASN A 795 -2.14 -16.01 -20.03
C ASN A 795 -1.57 -14.61 -19.76
N SER A 796 -1.76 -13.67 -20.69
CA SER A 796 -1.37 -12.26 -20.58
C SER A 796 -2.08 -11.45 -19.48
N ASN A 797 -2.85 -12.09 -18.60
CA ASN A 797 -3.62 -11.44 -17.53
C ASN A 797 -3.01 -11.88 -16.20
N MET A 798 -2.38 -10.92 -15.51
CA MET A 798 -1.34 -11.17 -14.52
C MET A 798 -1.89 -11.19 -13.09
N GLN A 799 -1.62 -12.30 -12.40
CA GLN A 799 -1.86 -12.52 -10.97
C GLN A 799 -0.88 -11.69 -10.13
N SER A 800 -1.30 -11.15 -8.99
CA SER A 800 -0.41 -10.42 -8.06
C SER A 800 -1.02 -10.32 -6.68
N VAL A 801 -0.46 -10.92 -5.64
CA VAL A 801 -0.85 -10.55 -4.27
C VAL A 801 0.23 -9.64 -3.73
N SER A 802 -0.15 -8.43 -3.30
CA SER A 802 0.74 -7.54 -2.55
C SER A 802 0.38 -7.65 -1.08
N ILE A 803 1.35 -8.06 -0.26
CA ILE A 803 1.18 -8.10 1.19
C ILE A 803 1.76 -6.81 1.75
N ILE A 804 0.93 -5.79 1.84
CA ILE A 804 1.36 -4.46 2.29
C ILE A 804 1.53 -4.45 3.81
N GLY A 805 0.70 -5.22 4.51
CA GLY A 805 0.83 -5.46 5.93
C GLY A 805 2.10 -6.22 6.30
N ASN A 806 2.37 -6.26 7.60
CA ASN A 806 3.43 -7.02 8.21
C ASN A 806 3.11 -8.52 8.09
N LEU A 807 3.90 -9.23 7.29
CA LEU A 807 3.87 -10.68 7.17
C LEU A 807 4.78 -11.28 8.23
N VAL A 808 4.23 -12.21 9.00
CA VAL A 808 4.98 -13.05 9.92
C VAL A 808 4.76 -14.51 9.55
N CYS A 809 5.83 -15.19 9.13
CA CYS A 809 5.78 -16.59 8.74
C CYS A 809 6.41 -17.51 9.81
N ASN A 810 5.61 -18.44 10.32
CA ASN A 810 5.91 -19.60 11.17
C ASN A 810 6.25 -19.40 12.68
N HIS A 811 5.67 -20.30 13.48
CA HIS A 811 5.64 -20.48 14.95
C HIS A 811 5.31 -19.26 15.82
N TYR A 812 4.04 -18.86 15.81
CA TYR A 812 3.41 -18.19 16.94
C TYR A 812 2.25 -19.04 17.43
N GLU A 813 2.20 -19.36 18.72
CA GLU A 813 1.07 -20.05 19.35
C GLU A 813 -0.16 -19.11 19.44
N VAL A 814 -0.67 -18.67 18.29
CA VAL A 814 -2.03 -18.13 18.19
C VAL A 814 -2.93 -19.33 17.86
N MET A 815 -3.37 -20.02 18.91
CA MET A 815 -4.30 -21.17 18.90
C MET A 815 -3.91 -22.38 18.04
N SER A 816 -2.94 -23.21 18.45
CA SER A 816 -2.77 -24.64 18.10
C SER A 816 -3.19 -25.13 16.68
N GLY A 817 -3.04 -24.31 15.64
CA GLY A 817 -3.56 -24.54 14.30
C GLY A 817 -2.46 -24.62 13.24
N ASN A 818 -2.76 -25.23 12.10
CA ASN A 818 -1.85 -25.36 10.93
C ASN A 818 -1.64 -24.04 10.17
N ASN A 819 -1.65 -22.88 10.85
CA ASN A 819 -1.62 -21.56 10.21
C ASN A 819 -0.19 -21.24 9.74
N ASN A 820 -0.05 -20.81 8.48
CA ASN A 820 1.23 -20.67 7.79
C ASN A 820 1.74 -19.22 7.69
N ALA A 821 0.83 -18.24 7.68
CA ALA A 821 1.15 -16.83 7.54
C ALA A 821 0.15 -15.97 8.33
N ILE A 822 0.68 -15.00 9.09
CA ILE A 822 -0.08 -13.95 9.76
C ILE A 822 0.24 -12.65 9.02
N VAL A 823 -0.79 -11.98 8.50
CA VAL A 823 -0.69 -10.68 7.85
C VAL A 823 -1.43 -9.67 8.71
N TYR A 824 -0.83 -8.54 9.06
CA TYR A 824 -1.54 -7.47 9.77
C TYR A 824 -1.13 -6.08 9.30
N LEU A 825 -2.03 -5.09 9.41
CA LEU A 825 -1.76 -3.73 8.93
C LEU A 825 -0.92 -2.95 9.96
N GLY A 826 0.30 -2.57 9.58
CA GLY A 826 1.25 -1.83 10.42
C GLY A 826 2.54 -1.56 9.66
N PHE A 827 2.48 -0.73 8.62
CA PHE A 827 3.66 -0.15 7.98
C PHE A 827 3.81 1.29 8.47
N SER A 828 5.05 1.80 8.58
CA SER A 828 5.26 3.17 9.04
C SER A 828 4.61 4.18 8.07
N PRO A 829 3.93 5.23 8.58
CA PRO A 829 3.42 6.34 7.78
C PRO A 829 4.53 7.19 7.16
N TYR A 830 5.80 6.99 7.52
CA TYR A 830 6.96 7.63 6.89
C TYR A 830 7.69 6.73 5.89
N SER A 831 7.27 5.47 5.78
CA SER A 831 7.82 4.57 4.76
C SER A 831 7.38 5.00 3.36
N MET A 832 8.15 4.63 2.34
CA MET A 832 7.74 4.88 0.96
C MET A 832 6.40 4.20 0.59
N LEU A 833 5.99 3.15 1.34
CA LEU A 833 4.68 2.52 1.15
C LEU A 833 3.52 3.44 1.55
N SER A 834 3.70 4.33 2.52
CA SER A 834 2.66 5.28 2.93
C SER A 834 2.33 6.28 1.81
N ILE A 835 3.35 6.74 1.09
CA ILE A 835 3.22 7.68 -0.02
C ILE A 835 2.48 7.04 -1.20
N ILE A 836 2.74 5.77 -1.50
CA ILE A 836 2.13 5.08 -2.66
C ILE A 836 0.80 4.38 -2.35
N LYS A 837 0.44 4.25 -1.05
CA LYS A 837 -0.82 3.64 -0.59
C LYS A 837 -1.77 4.63 0.08
N GLY A 838 -1.37 5.89 0.18
CA GLY A 838 -2.27 6.98 0.53
C GLY A 838 -2.39 7.32 2.01
N GLU A 839 -1.44 6.89 2.84
CA GLU A 839 -1.28 7.41 4.21
C GLU A 839 -0.40 8.68 4.24
N GLY A 840 0.47 8.86 3.23
CA GLY A 840 1.21 10.09 2.96
C GLY A 840 0.60 10.82 1.75
N ASP A 841 0.46 12.14 1.83
CA ASP A 841 0.04 13.08 0.77
C ASP A 841 -1.35 12.87 0.11
N GLU A 842 -1.96 11.68 0.12
CA GLU A 842 -3.19 11.36 -0.64
C GLU A 842 -4.52 11.61 0.12
N HIS A 843 -4.47 11.97 1.40
CA HIS A 843 -5.64 12.53 2.08
C HIS A 843 -6.05 13.90 1.53
N LEU A 844 -5.21 14.51 0.69
CA LEU A 844 -5.41 15.86 0.20
C LEU A 844 -6.20 15.88 -1.09
N THR A 845 -7.38 16.48 -1.03
CA THR A 845 -8.20 16.71 -2.22
C THR A 845 -7.65 17.82 -3.10
N THR A 846 -6.94 18.81 -2.53
CA THR A 846 -6.39 19.97 -3.27
C THR A 846 -5.12 20.53 -2.63
N SER A 847 -4.16 20.99 -3.44
CA SER A 847 -2.94 21.71 -2.99
C SER A 847 -2.36 22.62 -4.09
N TYR A 848 -1.41 23.49 -3.75
CA TYR A 848 -0.66 24.31 -4.71
C TYR A 848 0.47 23.50 -5.37
N MET A 849 0.53 23.51 -6.70
CA MET A 849 1.59 22.89 -7.50
C MET A 849 2.46 23.96 -8.17
N LEU A 850 3.77 23.73 -8.22
CA LEU A 850 4.71 24.57 -8.96
C LEU A 850 4.68 24.25 -10.46
N HIS A 851 4.49 25.27 -11.29
CA HIS A 851 4.53 25.11 -12.75
C HIS A 851 5.89 25.44 -13.36
N HIS A 852 6.46 26.59 -13.02
CA HIS A 852 7.74 27.03 -13.56
C HIS A 852 8.33 28.21 -12.79
N TYR A 853 9.65 28.39 -12.92
CA TYR A 853 10.39 29.58 -12.51
C TYR A 853 10.71 30.46 -13.71
N ALA A 854 10.64 31.78 -13.55
CA ALA A 854 11.12 32.76 -14.52
C ALA A 854 12.04 33.78 -13.82
N ALA A 855 13.19 34.09 -14.44
CA ALA A 855 14.13 35.09 -13.95
C ALA A 855 14.24 36.26 -14.94
N SER A 856 14.24 37.50 -14.44
CA SER A 856 14.47 38.73 -15.23
C SER A 856 15.71 39.50 -14.81
#